data_AF-A0A969YNT8-F1
#
_entry.id   AF-A0A969YNT8-F1
#
_cell.length_a   1.000
_cell.length_b   1.000
_cell.length_c   1.000
_cell.angle_alpha   90.00
_cell.angle_beta   90.00
_cell.angle_gamma   90.00
#
_symmetry.space_group_name_H-M   'P 1'
#
loop_
_entity.id
_entity.type
_entity.pdbx_description
1 polymer ?
#
loop_
_entity_poly.entity_id
_entity_poly.type
_entity_poly.pdbx_seq_one_letter_code
_entity_poly.pdbx_strand_id
1 'polypeptide(L)'
;MAFFNFLRSLVLRVFCPVSGIRERYAAFKDLLEFDHICHSRMARIEMIHYDRKPVDFCAVKMACEEMSHALESMVDRLEVMAPRRYPNLRDSVAGINEEIRRFLTVESVETGPPYVLMLDEVFSASDMTVGGKARNLGVILRELGLPVPKGFAVASGAFQLFIEANGLRRKIDTVLANLDARSIASVDAASREITELFRQSPVPPELEAALLDAYSRVFGGELCAVRSSAAAEDSSVSFAGIYKSVLAVAKEDIPAAYKEVIASKYSSSALSYRIHSGLLDQETPMAVLVLGMVDARASGIIYTADPVISNSDRVIIYAIRGLGESLVGGATAPDVIEVSKKEPNAIHAVCKLSGPGKGCGPKGESRGGEGISEEEGLPVNTGVALQLARWGLDLESFFGHPLDVEWCQDQDGRLYLLQARPLGIESPHDESLDIDASTVTNAVLFGAGERASSGVGAGPVFKILSLAELKDVPEGCVLVAPTTSPRIVQVLSRLKAVVTDTGSVAGHLASVAREWGIPALVNTRIATEVLHTGDMVTVDADRQRVLEGVAEDLLALTGKGRRPGAKEETPFTVRLRRILEHVSRLSLTNPDAPDFLPENCRTVHDVLRFVHEKAVAEMFSLGEAGKRRIREAKRLSCDIPLVLYALDLGDGFAAGSAFRKEITPEEIRSVPFQALWQGMTDSWDTWESGLVHLDWGSLDRMTSGEGIVSVDSQLLASFALVSQDYLNLNVKFGFHFTVVDTLCGGVQRENYISMRFEGGGGSAEGRSLRALFIKEVLEKEGFVVQLERDSVYASINRITLKDCQDKLDAMGRLLSVTRLLDMSLTSVDQVDAMVADFEAKNNDSRARRKASRAASAGGGIGGESGGEPLIYPMTWITTQLAVGHAPTSYEELESIKQQGIDAIVNLCGEYCDLHQIEKDYGFEVRYLPIADDEAPEMEPVEQALAWLDETIYLNRKVLIHCRLGIGRTGTFVRSYLLRRGFGPKLTEEKLQKIRSHPTSFNQWRFLRKYGKKEGRLTVREPSLEGEHPVNLDPFFAEYENLSQAADLAFKASMALCPDLGRCGRDTDQCCYEPFNIQFVEAIYLYHHMNRELSRELRLRAIEQARIMGRVLQARTGGEEDLVVPVSTLLAAEENTPRVADVSTVRFRCPLSFEGKCVLFDQRPIRCRVFGMAEQTCVTRLSEGTGESGEEVSAPSFPLNQVGRELYDISRRLFLGLNGSFLEGKSLLFSLPHVVSGRFIQDYFEVLAGMEREER
;
A
#
# COMPACT_ATOMS: atom_id res chain seq x y z
N MET A 1 15.07 33.11 -27.74
CA MET A 1 14.07 32.07 -28.04
C MET A 1 12.86 32.60 -28.81
N ALA A 2 12.27 33.75 -28.44
CA ALA A 2 11.12 34.34 -29.16
C ALA A 2 11.35 34.67 -30.65
N PHE A 3 12.53 35.19 -31.03
CA PHE A 3 12.88 35.50 -32.43
C PHE A 3 13.06 34.25 -33.31
N PHE A 4 13.49 33.14 -32.71
CA PHE A 4 13.68 31.85 -33.39
C PHE A 4 12.33 31.15 -33.62
N ASN A 5 11.40 31.24 -32.67
CA ASN A 5 10.01 30.80 -32.83
C ASN A 5 9.23 31.64 -33.86
N PHE A 6 9.55 32.93 -33.97
CA PHE A 6 8.96 33.83 -34.98
C PHE A 6 9.37 33.44 -36.41
N LEU A 7 10.66 33.16 -36.65
CA LEU A 7 11.17 32.69 -37.95
C LEU A 7 10.67 31.29 -38.31
N ARG A 8 10.51 30.40 -37.31
CA ARG A 8 9.90 29.07 -37.50
C ARG A 8 8.43 29.20 -37.94
N SER A 9 7.67 30.15 -37.37
CA SER A 9 6.29 30.42 -37.78
C SER A 9 6.21 31.05 -39.19
N LEU A 10 7.20 31.87 -39.58
CA LEU A 10 7.20 32.56 -40.88
C LEU A 10 7.54 31.63 -42.05
N VAL A 11 8.50 30.71 -41.88
CA VAL A 11 8.89 29.75 -42.93
C VAL A 11 7.83 28.66 -43.12
N LEU A 12 7.13 28.27 -42.05
CA LEU A 12 6.01 27.31 -42.11
C LEU A 12 4.71 27.91 -42.66
N ARG A 13 4.59 29.24 -42.73
CA ARG A 13 3.39 29.95 -43.24
C ARG A 13 3.32 30.09 -44.76
N VAL A 14 4.42 29.88 -45.49
CA VAL A 14 4.50 30.28 -46.91
C VAL A 14 4.22 29.13 -47.89
N PHE A 15 4.20 27.86 -47.46
CA PHE A 15 4.00 26.72 -48.38
C PHE A 15 3.17 25.58 -47.77
N CYS A 16 1.83 25.71 -47.66
CA CYS A 16 0.79 24.66 -47.87
C CYS A 16 -0.60 25.04 -47.32
N PRO A 17 -1.72 24.53 -47.87
CA PRO A 17 -3.09 24.97 -47.55
C PRO A 17 -3.77 24.24 -46.36
N VAL A 18 -3.04 23.85 -45.30
CA VAL A 18 -3.57 23.03 -44.17
C VAL A 18 -3.37 23.68 -42.78
N SER A 19 -3.43 25.01 -42.67
CA SER A 19 -3.07 25.75 -41.43
C SER A 19 -3.95 25.45 -40.21
N GLY A 20 -5.26 25.25 -40.38
CA GLY A 20 -6.19 25.10 -39.25
C GLY A 20 -6.07 23.80 -38.44
N ILE A 21 -5.64 22.70 -39.06
CA ILE A 21 -5.46 21.41 -38.36
C ILE A 21 -4.21 21.44 -37.48
N ARG A 22 -3.14 22.08 -37.97
CA ARG A 22 -1.87 22.19 -37.23
C ARG A 22 -2.01 23.04 -35.97
N GLU A 23 -2.75 24.15 -36.03
CA GLU A 23 -2.98 25.01 -34.86
C GLU A 23 -3.84 24.30 -33.79
N ARG A 24 -4.89 23.57 -34.19
CA ARG A 24 -5.70 22.77 -33.25
C ARG A 24 -4.91 21.63 -32.63
N TYR A 25 -4.10 20.94 -33.42
CA TYR A 25 -3.27 19.85 -32.94
C TYR A 25 -2.20 20.35 -31.94
N ALA A 26 -1.56 21.48 -32.22
CA ALA A 26 -0.63 22.10 -31.28
C ALA A 26 -1.33 22.49 -29.97
N ALA A 27 -2.53 23.10 -30.04
CA ALA A 27 -3.32 23.42 -28.85
C ALA A 27 -3.74 22.17 -28.06
N PHE A 28 -4.10 21.07 -28.75
CA PHE A 28 -4.42 19.80 -28.11
C PHE A 28 -3.22 19.20 -27.38
N LYS A 29 -2.02 19.25 -27.98
CA LYS A 29 -0.79 18.77 -27.33
C LYS A 29 -0.48 19.57 -26.06
N ASP A 30 -0.51 20.90 -26.14
CA ASP A 30 -0.33 21.78 -24.98
C ASP A 30 -1.36 21.44 -23.88
N LEU A 31 -2.62 21.17 -24.26
CA LEU A 31 -3.69 20.82 -23.33
C LEU A 31 -3.39 19.52 -22.57
N LEU A 32 -2.88 18.47 -23.25
CA LEU A 32 -2.50 17.20 -22.61
C LEU A 32 -1.28 17.31 -21.68
N GLU A 33 -0.42 18.31 -21.90
CA GLU A 33 0.67 18.63 -20.97
C GLU A 33 0.12 19.26 -19.68
N PHE A 34 -0.81 20.21 -19.80
CA PHE A 34 -1.46 20.83 -18.63
C PHE A 34 -2.40 19.87 -17.88
N ASP A 35 -3.09 18.97 -18.59
CA ASP A 35 -3.92 17.90 -18.01
C ASP A 35 -3.11 17.04 -17.05
N HIS A 36 -1.91 16.65 -17.47
CA HIS A 36 -0.99 15.91 -16.62
C HIS A 36 -0.55 16.71 -15.39
N ILE A 37 -0.16 17.98 -15.56
CA ILE A 37 0.25 18.83 -14.44
C ILE A 37 -0.87 18.88 -13.39
N CYS A 38 -2.11 19.07 -13.82
CA CYS A 38 -3.26 19.07 -12.93
C CYS A 38 -3.41 17.74 -12.17
N HIS A 39 -3.40 16.60 -12.88
CA HIS A 39 -3.50 15.28 -12.24
C HIS A 39 -2.36 15.00 -11.24
N SER A 40 -1.12 15.34 -11.59
CA SER A 40 0.05 15.23 -10.72
C SER A 40 -0.11 16.06 -9.44
N ARG A 41 -0.57 17.32 -9.55
CA ARG A 41 -0.79 18.19 -8.38
C ARG A 41 -1.97 17.73 -7.53
N MET A 42 -3.04 17.27 -8.15
CA MET A 42 -4.20 16.70 -7.45
C MET A 42 -3.77 15.50 -6.61
N ALA A 43 -3.04 14.56 -7.21
CA ALA A 43 -2.50 13.39 -6.54
C ALA A 43 -1.57 13.79 -5.37
N ARG A 44 -0.69 14.78 -5.56
CA ARG A 44 0.19 15.30 -4.48
C ARG A 44 -0.62 15.78 -3.27
N ILE A 45 -1.70 16.54 -3.49
CA ILE A 45 -2.57 17.06 -2.42
C ILE A 45 -3.29 15.90 -1.69
N GLU A 46 -3.79 14.91 -2.42
CA GLU A 46 -4.41 13.71 -1.83
C GLU A 46 -3.43 12.90 -0.99
N MET A 47 -2.19 12.72 -1.47
CA MET A 47 -1.14 12.01 -0.75
C MET A 47 -0.84 12.65 0.60
N ILE A 48 -0.74 13.99 0.63
CA ILE A 48 -0.51 14.75 1.86
C ILE A 48 -1.62 14.46 2.88
N HIS A 49 -2.87 14.32 2.43
CA HIS A 49 -4.01 14.01 3.29
C HIS A 49 -4.02 12.56 3.79
N TYR A 50 -3.88 11.58 2.89
CA TYR A 50 -4.01 10.16 3.24
C TYR A 50 -2.78 9.61 3.97
N ASP A 51 -1.57 9.98 3.57
CA ASP A 51 -0.34 9.50 4.20
C ASP A 51 -0.08 10.17 5.56
N ARG A 52 -0.85 11.22 5.91
CA ARG A 52 -0.64 12.09 7.08
C ARG A 52 0.82 12.54 7.22
N LYS A 53 1.50 12.78 6.09
CA LYS A 53 2.90 13.21 6.08
C LYS A 53 2.99 14.64 6.63
N PRO A 54 3.89 14.91 7.60
CA PRO A 54 4.11 16.27 8.06
C PRO A 54 4.75 17.07 6.91
N VAL A 55 4.02 18.05 6.39
CA VAL A 55 4.49 18.94 5.33
C VAL A 55 4.08 20.37 5.66
N ASP A 56 4.83 21.34 5.16
CA ASP A 56 4.42 22.74 5.28
C ASP A 56 3.21 23.04 4.38
N PHE A 57 2.31 23.92 4.83
CA PHE A 57 1.15 24.35 4.04
C PHE A 57 1.55 25.06 2.74
N CYS A 58 2.76 25.64 2.65
CA CYS A 58 3.30 26.19 1.41
C CYS A 58 3.36 25.14 0.29
N ALA A 59 3.58 23.86 0.61
CA ALA A 59 3.57 22.78 -0.38
C ALA A 59 2.17 22.57 -0.98
N VAL A 60 1.12 22.65 -0.15
CA VAL A 60 -0.27 22.57 -0.59
C VAL A 60 -0.65 23.80 -1.40
N LYS A 61 -0.28 25.00 -0.92
CA LYS A 61 -0.51 26.27 -1.60
C LYS A 61 0.10 26.29 -3.00
N MET A 62 1.38 25.95 -3.14
CA MET A 62 2.05 25.90 -4.44
C MET A 62 1.42 24.85 -5.37
N ALA A 63 1.08 23.66 -4.86
CA ALA A 63 0.41 22.65 -5.67
C ALA A 63 -0.95 23.14 -6.20
N CYS A 64 -1.73 23.85 -5.36
CA CYS A 64 -3.00 24.44 -5.78
C CYS A 64 -2.80 25.57 -6.80
N GLU A 65 -1.84 26.46 -6.61
CA GLU A 65 -1.55 27.57 -7.54
C GLU A 65 -1.09 27.05 -8.91
N GLU A 66 -0.19 26.07 -8.94
CA GLU A 66 0.27 25.42 -10.18
C GLU A 66 -0.88 24.69 -10.90
N MET A 67 -1.74 24.01 -10.14
CA MET A 67 -2.92 23.34 -10.67
C MET A 67 -3.94 24.33 -11.24
N SER A 68 -4.25 25.42 -10.54
CA SER A 68 -5.15 26.46 -11.03
C SER A 68 -4.62 27.11 -12.32
N HIS A 69 -3.31 27.37 -12.40
CA HIS A 69 -2.70 27.93 -13.62
C HIS A 69 -2.72 26.95 -14.80
N ALA A 70 -2.45 25.66 -14.55
CA ALA A 70 -2.56 24.62 -15.57
C ALA A 70 -4.00 24.46 -16.04
N LEU A 71 -4.98 24.48 -15.12
CA LEU A 71 -6.41 24.38 -15.43
C LEU A 71 -6.88 25.55 -16.32
N GLU A 72 -6.52 26.79 -15.98
CA GLU A 72 -6.80 27.97 -16.81
C GLU A 72 -6.15 27.84 -18.19
N SER A 73 -4.91 27.38 -18.25
CA SER A 73 -4.20 27.15 -19.51
C SER A 73 -4.85 26.08 -20.38
N MET A 74 -5.40 25.02 -19.79
CA MET A 74 -6.18 24.01 -20.51
C MET A 74 -7.44 24.61 -21.15
N VAL A 75 -8.17 25.44 -20.40
CA VAL A 75 -9.35 26.13 -20.91
C VAL A 75 -8.98 27.06 -22.08
N ASP A 76 -7.86 27.79 -21.96
CA ASP A 76 -7.33 28.62 -23.06
C ASP A 76 -7.06 27.77 -24.31
N ARG A 77 -6.43 26.59 -24.17
CA ARG A 77 -6.16 25.70 -25.30
C ARG A 77 -7.44 25.15 -25.91
N LEU A 78 -8.43 24.77 -25.10
CA LEU A 78 -9.72 24.31 -25.59
C LEU A 78 -10.45 25.42 -26.36
N GLU A 79 -10.35 26.67 -25.93
CA GLU A 79 -10.94 27.81 -26.64
C GLU A 79 -10.25 28.07 -27.99
N VAL A 80 -8.94 27.85 -28.10
CA VAL A 80 -8.23 27.87 -29.39
C VAL A 80 -8.73 26.76 -30.32
N MET A 81 -9.00 25.57 -29.78
CA MET A 81 -9.52 24.43 -30.55
C MET A 81 -10.97 24.65 -31.01
N ALA A 82 -11.82 25.18 -30.14
CA ALA A 82 -13.25 25.40 -30.35
C ALA A 82 -13.71 26.79 -29.87
N PRO A 83 -13.46 27.85 -30.66
CA PRO A 83 -13.77 29.22 -30.26
C PRO A 83 -15.25 29.41 -29.91
N ARG A 84 -15.53 29.99 -28.74
CA ARG A 84 -16.87 30.35 -28.22
C ARG A 84 -17.87 29.21 -28.07
N ARG A 85 -17.42 27.94 -28.07
CA ARG A 85 -18.32 26.78 -27.95
C ARG A 85 -18.74 26.47 -26.50
N TYR A 86 -17.93 26.88 -25.53
CA TYR A 86 -18.13 26.61 -24.09
C TYR A 86 -18.04 27.91 -23.26
N PRO A 87 -19.00 28.84 -23.38
CA PRO A 87 -18.88 30.18 -22.80
C PRO A 87 -18.82 30.21 -21.27
N ASN A 88 -19.55 29.32 -20.58
CA ASN A 88 -19.66 29.31 -19.11
C ASN A 88 -18.49 28.59 -18.40
N LEU A 89 -17.58 27.97 -19.16
CA LEU A 89 -16.49 27.17 -18.58
C LEU A 89 -15.48 28.01 -17.78
N ARG A 90 -15.17 29.23 -18.27
CA ARG A 90 -14.28 30.16 -17.57
C ARG A 90 -14.88 30.61 -16.23
N ASP A 91 -16.18 30.87 -16.20
CA ASP A 91 -16.87 31.28 -14.98
C ASP A 91 -16.87 30.16 -13.93
N SER A 92 -17.10 28.90 -14.34
CA SER A 92 -17.00 27.74 -13.45
C SER A 92 -15.60 27.58 -12.87
N VAL A 93 -14.55 27.68 -13.69
CA VAL A 93 -13.15 27.61 -13.24
C VAL A 93 -12.80 28.74 -12.28
N ALA A 94 -13.23 29.98 -12.59
CA ALA A 94 -13.02 31.13 -11.72
C ALA A 94 -13.70 30.94 -10.35
N GLY A 95 -14.93 30.41 -10.32
CA GLY A 95 -15.65 30.09 -9.10
C GLY A 95 -14.93 29.06 -8.23
N ILE A 96 -14.47 27.95 -8.84
CA ILE A 96 -13.71 26.90 -8.13
C ILE A 96 -12.38 27.44 -7.58
N ASN A 97 -11.63 28.19 -8.40
CA ASN A 97 -10.37 28.79 -7.99
C ASN A 97 -10.55 29.79 -6.84
N GLU A 98 -11.67 30.54 -6.82
CA GLU A 98 -11.98 31.46 -5.74
C GLU A 98 -12.30 30.74 -4.42
N GLU A 99 -13.09 29.66 -4.45
CA GLU A 99 -13.35 28.85 -3.26
C GLU A 99 -12.06 28.23 -2.71
N ILE A 100 -11.18 27.69 -3.57
CA ILE A 100 -9.87 27.16 -3.15
C ILE A 100 -9.02 28.29 -2.53
N ARG A 101 -8.97 29.47 -3.16
CA ARG A 101 -8.18 30.62 -2.70
C ARG A 101 -8.58 31.11 -1.30
N ARG A 102 -9.87 31.04 -0.94
CA ARG A 102 -10.35 31.38 0.42
C ARG A 102 -9.71 30.53 1.51
N PHE A 103 -9.41 29.26 1.23
CA PHE A 103 -8.76 28.37 2.20
C PHE A 103 -7.23 28.46 2.17
N LEU A 104 -6.64 28.94 1.07
CA LEU A 104 -5.21 29.19 0.93
C LEU A 104 -4.75 30.51 1.55
N THR A 105 -5.63 31.50 1.61
CA THR A 105 -5.31 32.82 2.14
C THR A 105 -5.35 32.82 3.67
N VAL A 106 -4.43 33.57 4.26
CA VAL A 106 -4.38 33.87 5.69
C VAL A 106 -4.49 35.38 5.80
N GLU A 107 -5.30 35.88 6.73
CA GLU A 107 -5.42 37.32 6.99
C GLU A 107 -4.03 37.89 7.29
N SER A 108 -3.64 38.93 6.54
CA SER A 108 -2.35 39.61 6.72
C SER A 108 -2.42 40.57 7.89
N VAL A 109 -1.38 40.57 8.73
CA VAL A 109 -1.16 41.62 9.73
C VAL A 109 -0.91 42.95 9.02
N GLU A 110 -1.49 44.04 9.50
CA GLU A 110 -1.26 45.38 8.97
C GLU A 110 0.24 45.75 9.03
N THR A 111 0.77 46.28 7.93
CA THR A 111 2.18 46.68 7.77
C THR A 111 2.44 48.15 8.12
N GLY A 112 1.41 48.86 8.59
CA GLY A 112 1.48 50.27 8.97
C GLY A 112 2.01 50.50 10.39
N PRO A 113 2.41 51.75 10.71
CA PRO A 113 2.75 52.14 12.08
C PRO A 113 1.53 52.08 13.03
N PRO A 114 1.75 51.92 14.35
CA PRO A 114 3.03 51.96 15.04
C PRO A 114 3.82 50.64 14.98
N TYR A 115 5.12 50.73 14.65
CA TYR A 115 6.03 49.57 14.63
C TYR A 115 6.53 49.16 16.02
N VAL A 116 6.52 50.10 16.96
CA VAL A 116 6.95 49.92 18.34
C VAL A 116 5.88 50.46 19.26
N LEU A 117 5.56 49.69 20.30
CA LEU A 117 4.58 50.01 21.33
C LEU A 117 5.27 49.94 22.69
N MET A 118 5.06 50.93 23.56
CA MET A 118 5.65 50.91 24.91
C MET A 118 4.98 49.83 25.76
N LEU A 119 5.69 49.24 26.72
CA LEU A 119 5.16 48.12 27.51
C LEU A 119 3.92 48.49 28.35
N ASP A 120 3.69 49.77 28.63
CA ASP A 120 2.48 50.28 29.29
C ASP A 120 1.31 50.52 28.32
N GLU A 121 1.51 50.41 27.01
CA GLU A 121 0.51 50.59 25.95
C GLU A 121 0.01 49.23 25.40
N VAL A 122 0.84 48.18 25.47
CA VAL A 122 0.57 46.86 24.86
C VAL A 122 -0.58 46.07 25.51
N PHE A 123 -1.03 46.44 26.71
CA PHE A 123 -2.14 45.74 27.39
C PHE A 123 -3.45 45.76 26.58
N SER A 124 -3.61 46.80 25.74
CA SER A 124 -4.78 47.00 24.88
C SER A 124 -4.62 46.37 23.48
N ALA A 125 -3.41 45.92 23.14
CA ALA A 125 -3.10 45.33 21.83
C ALA A 125 -3.51 43.84 21.78
N SER A 126 -3.76 43.35 20.56
CA SER A 126 -4.04 41.92 20.34
C SER A 126 -2.77 41.08 20.36
N ASP A 127 -2.89 39.79 20.73
CA ASP A 127 -1.78 38.82 20.68
C ASP A 127 -1.16 38.73 19.28
N MET A 128 -1.96 38.90 18.23
CA MET A 128 -1.51 38.94 16.84
C MET A 128 -0.59 40.13 16.54
N THR A 129 -0.68 41.21 17.32
CA THR A 129 0.09 42.45 17.12
C THR A 129 1.40 42.44 17.91
N VAL A 130 1.39 42.05 19.18
CA VAL A 130 2.54 42.18 20.09
C VAL A 130 3.03 40.85 20.68
N GLY A 131 2.31 39.76 20.42
CA GLY A 131 2.54 38.45 21.01
C GLY A 131 2.02 38.32 22.45
N GLY A 132 1.86 37.07 22.88
CA GLY A 132 1.35 36.74 24.22
C GLY A 132 2.22 37.29 25.34
N LYS A 133 3.54 37.11 25.26
CA LYS A 133 4.48 37.54 26.31
C LYS A 133 4.44 39.03 26.59
N ALA A 134 4.57 39.84 25.55
CA ALA A 134 4.59 41.29 25.69
C ALA A 134 3.24 41.78 26.25
N ARG A 135 2.13 41.27 25.72
CA ARG A 135 0.79 41.64 26.20
C ARG A 135 0.60 41.25 27.66
N ASN A 136 0.93 40.02 28.05
CA ASN A 136 0.79 39.55 29.43
C ASN A 136 1.61 40.40 30.40
N LEU A 137 2.84 40.78 30.05
CA LEU A 137 3.63 41.69 30.87
C LEU A 137 3.03 43.10 30.96
N GLY A 138 2.48 43.63 29.87
CA GLY A 138 1.77 44.91 29.89
C GLY A 138 0.51 44.87 30.78
N VAL A 139 -0.25 43.78 30.73
CA VAL A 139 -1.40 43.54 31.62
C VAL A 139 -0.96 43.47 33.08
N ILE A 140 0.10 42.74 33.39
CA ILE A 140 0.66 42.62 34.74
C ILE A 140 1.11 43.99 35.27
N LEU A 141 1.80 44.78 34.44
CA LEU A 141 2.27 46.11 34.80
C LEU A 141 1.10 47.06 35.07
N ARG A 142 0.06 47.04 34.23
CA ARG A 142 -1.00 48.05 34.24
C ARG A 142 -2.16 47.72 35.18
N GLU A 143 -2.64 46.49 35.15
CA GLU A 143 -3.84 46.06 35.88
C GLU A 143 -3.51 45.56 37.29
N LEU A 144 -2.40 44.84 37.45
CA LEU A 144 -1.97 44.29 38.74
C LEU A 144 -0.94 45.16 39.46
N GLY A 145 -0.28 46.08 38.76
CA GLY A 145 0.74 46.96 39.34
C GLY A 145 1.98 46.21 39.85
N LEU A 146 2.20 44.99 39.37
CA LEU A 146 3.35 44.17 39.76
C LEU A 146 4.59 44.59 38.96
N PRO A 147 5.79 44.52 39.57
CA PRO A 147 7.01 45.01 38.94
C PRO A 147 7.43 44.12 37.76
N VAL A 148 7.53 44.73 36.59
CA VAL A 148 8.16 44.17 35.39
C VAL A 148 9.32 45.09 34.97
N PRO A 149 10.38 44.58 34.32
CA PRO A 149 11.42 45.43 33.78
C PRO A 149 10.85 46.42 32.75
N LYS A 150 11.43 47.63 32.68
CA LYS A 150 11.07 48.59 31.63
C LYS A 150 11.31 47.98 30.25
N GLY A 151 10.48 48.31 29.28
CA GLY A 151 10.61 47.73 27.95
C GLY A 151 9.65 48.29 26.92
N PHE A 152 9.71 47.70 25.73
CA PHE A 152 8.80 47.96 24.63
C PHE A 152 8.64 46.70 23.77
N ALA A 153 7.56 46.64 22.99
CA ALA A 153 7.32 45.58 22.02
C ALA A 153 7.46 46.11 20.59
N VAL A 154 8.13 45.36 19.74
CA VAL A 154 8.16 45.56 18.30
C VAL A 154 7.02 44.75 17.71
N ALA A 155 6.07 45.43 17.07
CA ALA A 155 4.85 44.83 16.56
C ALA A 155 5.14 43.85 15.41
N SER A 156 4.29 42.85 15.25
CA SER A 156 4.33 41.91 14.13
C SER A 156 4.19 42.57 12.75
N GLY A 157 3.57 43.75 12.67
CA GLY A 157 3.54 44.58 11.46
C GLY A 157 4.94 44.99 10.99
N ALA A 158 5.88 45.21 11.93
CA ALA A 158 7.28 45.49 11.60
C ALA A 158 7.98 44.26 10.98
N PHE A 159 7.64 43.06 11.43
CA PHE A 159 8.11 41.82 10.81
C PHE A 159 7.59 41.68 9.39
N GLN A 160 6.31 41.99 9.14
CA GLN A 160 5.76 41.96 7.78
C GLN A 160 6.41 43.02 6.88
N LEU A 161 6.62 44.25 7.38
CA LEU A 161 7.35 45.29 6.67
C LEU A 161 8.76 44.81 6.27
N PHE A 162 9.47 44.15 7.19
CA PHE A 162 10.79 43.59 6.91
C PHE A 162 10.74 42.53 5.79
N ILE A 163 9.74 41.65 5.80
CA ILE A 163 9.54 40.63 4.75
C ILE A 163 9.24 41.26 3.39
N GLU A 164 8.34 42.24 3.35
CA GLU A 164 7.88 42.90 2.12
C GLU A 164 8.97 43.77 1.50
N ALA A 165 9.61 44.63 2.30
CA ALA A 165 10.67 45.53 1.84
C ALA A 165 11.86 44.78 1.21
N ASN A 166 12.11 43.55 1.67
CA ASN A 166 13.21 42.71 1.19
C ASN A 166 12.76 41.62 0.18
N GLY A 167 11.48 41.55 -0.17
CA GLY A 167 10.95 40.56 -1.10
C GLY A 167 11.16 39.10 -0.65
N LEU A 168 11.15 38.85 0.66
CA LEU A 168 11.53 37.55 1.24
C LEU A 168 10.42 36.50 1.12
N ARG A 169 9.15 36.92 1.06
CA ARG A 169 7.99 36.03 1.12
C ARG A 169 8.07 34.88 0.11
N ARG A 170 8.28 35.19 -1.17
CA ARG A 170 8.33 34.19 -2.23
C ARG A 170 9.50 33.20 -2.05
N LYS A 171 10.65 33.68 -1.57
CA LYS A 171 11.83 32.83 -1.33
C LYS A 171 11.56 31.86 -0.18
N ILE A 172 11.02 32.35 0.93
CA ILE A 172 10.65 31.55 2.10
C ILE A 172 9.60 30.50 1.73
N ASP A 173 8.52 30.90 1.05
CA ASP A 173 7.45 29.99 0.63
C ASP A 173 8.01 28.86 -0.27
N THR A 174 8.97 29.17 -1.16
CA THR A 174 9.62 28.17 -2.04
C THR A 174 10.46 27.16 -1.25
N VAL A 175 11.23 27.62 -0.26
CA VAL A 175 12.04 26.74 0.59
C VAL A 175 11.13 25.84 1.43
N LEU A 176 10.08 26.41 2.03
CA LEU A 176 9.13 25.66 2.86
C LEU A 176 8.31 24.64 2.05
N ALA A 177 7.94 24.94 0.81
CA ALA A 177 7.17 24.02 -0.03
C ALA A 177 7.95 22.76 -0.46
N ASN A 178 9.28 22.83 -0.45
CA ASN A 178 10.18 21.72 -0.81
C ASN A 178 10.81 21.03 0.40
N LEU A 179 10.49 21.48 1.61
CA LEU A 179 11.00 20.92 2.86
C LEU A 179 10.35 19.56 3.14
N ASP A 180 11.17 18.55 3.44
CA ASP A 180 10.72 17.26 3.98
C ASP A 180 10.86 17.26 5.50
N ALA A 181 9.73 17.34 6.22
CA ALA A 181 9.74 17.48 7.67
C ALA A 181 10.13 16.19 8.41
N ARG A 182 10.19 15.04 7.71
CA ARG A 182 10.73 13.80 8.26
C ARG A 182 12.25 13.75 8.17
N SER A 183 12.88 14.53 7.29
CA SER A 183 14.32 14.56 7.14
C SER A 183 14.93 15.69 7.97
N ILE A 184 15.66 15.36 9.03
CA ILE A 184 16.39 16.35 9.84
C ILE A 184 17.36 17.15 8.96
N ALA A 185 18.01 16.49 8.00
CA ALA A 185 18.93 17.15 7.07
C ALA A 185 18.20 18.16 6.15
N SER A 186 16.99 17.84 5.69
CA SER A 186 16.15 18.75 4.90
C SER A 186 15.74 19.97 5.73
N VAL A 187 15.27 19.75 6.97
CA VAL A 187 14.90 20.82 7.89
C VAL A 187 16.09 21.71 8.23
N ASP A 188 17.26 21.14 8.54
CA ASP A 188 18.49 21.88 8.84
C ASP A 188 19.00 22.67 7.62
N ALA A 189 18.83 22.16 6.40
CA ALA A 189 19.17 22.88 5.17
C ALA A 189 18.23 24.08 4.97
N ALA A 190 16.91 23.86 5.04
CA ALA A 190 15.91 24.91 4.91
C ALA A 190 16.05 26.00 5.99
N SER A 191 16.30 25.59 7.24
CA SER A 191 16.54 26.50 8.36
C SER A 191 17.72 27.42 8.07
N ARG A 192 18.87 26.86 7.66
CA ARG A 192 20.08 27.62 7.32
C ARG A 192 19.84 28.58 6.16
N GLU A 193 19.18 28.12 5.10
CA GLU A 193 18.88 28.95 3.94
C GLU A 193 18.01 30.15 4.32
N ILE A 194 16.91 29.92 5.06
CA ILE A 194 16.01 31.00 5.46
C ILE A 194 16.70 31.93 6.46
N THR A 195 17.38 31.43 7.49
CA THR A 195 18.09 32.32 8.45
C THR A 195 19.15 33.19 7.78
N GLU A 196 19.84 32.67 6.76
CA GLU A 196 20.81 33.46 6.00
C GLU A 196 20.14 34.57 5.18
N LEU A 197 18.95 34.33 4.61
CA LEU A 197 18.16 35.38 3.94
C LEU A 197 17.84 36.53 4.89
N PHE A 198 17.46 36.25 6.14
CA PHE A 198 17.22 37.28 7.14
C PHE A 198 18.49 38.05 7.52
N ARG A 199 19.61 37.35 7.72
CA ARG A 199 20.88 37.99 8.09
C ARG A 199 21.37 38.98 7.03
N GLN A 200 21.29 38.59 5.76
CA GLN A 200 21.73 39.40 4.62
C GLN A 200 20.80 40.57 4.30
N SER A 201 19.55 40.52 4.78
CA SER A 201 18.56 41.56 4.50
C SER A 201 18.74 42.79 5.41
N PRO A 202 18.71 44.02 4.86
CA PRO A 202 18.72 45.24 5.64
C PRO A 202 17.41 45.43 6.41
N VAL A 203 17.51 46.05 7.59
CA VAL A 203 16.33 46.52 8.33
C VAL A 203 15.82 47.79 7.62
N PRO A 204 14.50 47.92 7.36
CA PRO A 204 13.94 49.13 6.76
C PRO A 204 14.31 50.38 7.58
N PRO A 205 14.73 51.51 6.96
CA PRO A 205 15.23 52.68 7.69
C PRO A 205 14.24 53.26 8.71
N GLU A 206 12.96 53.22 8.39
CA GLU A 206 11.85 53.66 9.25
C GLU A 206 11.66 52.76 10.47
N LEU A 207 11.87 51.45 10.33
CA LEU A 207 11.87 50.51 11.45
C LEU A 207 13.13 50.68 12.32
N GLU A 208 14.30 50.81 11.69
CA GLU A 208 15.57 51.01 12.40
C GLU A 208 15.53 52.29 13.25
N ALA A 209 15.01 53.40 12.70
CA ALA A 209 14.84 54.64 13.43
C ALA A 209 13.89 54.47 14.63
N ALA A 210 12.76 53.77 14.46
CA ALA A 210 11.80 53.51 15.54
C ALA A 210 12.42 52.66 16.67
N LEU A 211 13.22 51.65 16.33
CA LEU A 211 13.92 50.80 17.31
C LEU A 211 14.94 51.60 18.14
N LEU A 212 15.76 52.42 17.48
CA LEU A 212 16.81 53.21 18.14
C LEU A 212 16.23 54.34 19.01
N ASP A 213 15.13 54.95 18.56
CA ASP A 213 14.40 55.97 19.35
C ASP A 213 13.78 55.35 20.60
N ALA A 214 13.05 54.24 20.46
CA ALA A 214 12.46 53.52 21.57
C ALA A 214 13.51 53.05 22.59
N TYR A 215 14.63 52.49 22.12
CA TYR A 215 15.75 52.12 22.98
C TYR A 215 16.27 53.31 23.79
N SER A 216 16.51 54.45 23.11
CA SER A 216 17.05 55.65 23.76
C SER A 216 16.10 56.21 24.81
N ARG A 217 14.79 56.18 24.52
CA ARG A 217 13.73 56.65 25.43
C ARG A 217 13.57 55.77 26.67
N VAL A 218 13.67 54.45 26.52
CA VAL A 218 13.36 53.49 27.60
C VAL A 218 14.58 53.18 28.47
N PHE A 219 15.76 52.98 27.85
CA PHE A 219 16.95 52.48 28.54
C PHE A 219 18.04 53.52 28.75
N GLY A 220 18.07 54.61 27.97
CA GLY A 220 19.05 55.69 28.16
C GLY A 220 20.53 55.26 28.10
N GLY A 221 20.84 54.09 27.52
CA GLY A 221 22.19 53.50 27.45
C GLY A 221 22.38 52.21 28.28
N GLU A 222 21.39 51.79 29.07
CA GLU A 222 21.40 50.49 29.76
C GLU A 222 21.25 49.32 28.77
N LEU A 223 21.88 48.18 29.09
CA LEU A 223 21.76 46.97 28.28
C LEU A 223 20.33 46.41 28.33
N CYS A 224 19.87 45.80 27.25
CA CYS A 224 18.55 45.16 27.19
C CYS A 224 18.63 43.70 26.73
N ALA A 225 17.57 42.95 26.97
CA ALA A 225 17.31 41.64 26.41
C ALA A 225 16.27 41.75 25.28
N VAL A 226 16.58 41.18 24.12
CA VAL A 226 15.69 41.11 22.95
C VAL A 226 15.18 39.67 22.85
N ARG A 227 13.88 39.46 23.06
CA ARG A 227 13.23 38.15 23.17
C ARG A 227 12.13 38.00 22.11
N SER A 228 11.86 36.77 21.69
CA SER A 228 10.67 36.48 20.87
C SER A 228 9.39 36.70 21.67
N SER A 229 8.34 37.13 20.99
CA SER A 229 6.97 37.22 21.49
C SER A 229 6.04 36.84 20.34
N ALA A 230 6.03 35.58 19.90
CA ALA A 230 5.17 35.19 18.78
C ALA A 230 3.69 35.08 19.22
N ALA A 231 2.75 35.37 18.32
CA ALA A 231 1.30 35.35 18.63
C ALA A 231 0.78 34.01 19.15
N ALA A 232 1.38 32.90 18.71
CA ALA A 232 1.03 31.54 19.12
C ALA A 232 1.89 31.00 20.28
N GLU A 233 2.91 31.73 20.75
CA GLU A 233 3.92 31.22 21.69
C GLU A 233 3.34 30.83 23.06
N ASP A 234 2.35 31.58 23.54
CA ASP A 234 1.67 31.35 24.83
C ASP A 234 0.22 30.83 24.66
N SER A 235 -0.09 30.25 23.51
CA SER A 235 -1.37 29.62 23.20
C SER A 235 -1.41 28.14 23.64
N SER A 236 -2.41 27.36 23.21
CA SER A 236 -2.51 25.90 23.46
C SER A 236 -1.41 25.05 22.77
N VAL A 237 -0.50 25.70 22.05
CA VAL A 237 0.66 25.13 21.35
C VAL A 237 1.87 25.96 21.78
N SER A 238 2.62 25.55 22.81
CA SER A 238 3.72 26.38 23.32
C SER A 238 5.00 26.18 22.50
N PHE A 239 5.37 27.20 21.73
CA PHE A 239 6.70 27.32 21.09
C PHE A 239 7.82 27.58 22.12
N ALA A 240 7.55 27.31 23.39
CA ALA A 240 8.32 27.76 24.54
C ALA A 240 9.80 27.44 24.39
N GLY A 241 10.70 28.39 24.52
CA GLY A 241 12.16 28.12 24.54
C GLY A 241 12.76 27.59 23.22
N ILE A 242 12.00 27.52 22.12
CA ILE A 242 12.50 27.11 20.80
C ILE A 242 13.10 28.31 20.04
N TYR A 243 12.58 29.51 20.30
CA TYR A 243 13.07 30.75 19.70
C TYR A 243 14.25 31.34 20.45
N LYS A 244 15.02 32.17 19.76
CA LYS A 244 16.25 32.75 20.29
C LYS A 244 15.96 34.00 21.13
N SER A 245 16.63 34.13 22.27
CA SER A 245 16.73 35.37 23.02
C SER A 245 18.18 35.88 22.94
N VAL A 246 18.36 37.18 22.74
CA VAL A 246 19.68 37.83 22.73
C VAL A 246 19.77 38.71 23.97
N LEU A 247 20.69 38.38 24.87
CA LEU A 247 20.89 39.09 26.14
C LEU A 247 22.00 40.13 26.00
N ALA A 248 22.00 41.11 26.92
CA ALA A 248 23.06 42.13 27.04
C ALA A 248 23.31 42.93 25.75
N VAL A 249 22.24 43.39 25.11
CA VAL A 249 22.29 44.14 23.84
C VAL A 249 22.45 45.63 24.10
N ALA A 250 23.44 46.24 23.45
CA ALA A 250 23.67 47.68 23.43
C ALA A 250 22.87 48.36 22.30
N LYS A 251 22.76 49.69 22.33
CA LYS A 251 21.99 50.48 21.37
C LYS A 251 22.31 50.15 19.92
N GLU A 252 23.60 50.11 19.59
CA GLU A 252 24.10 49.94 18.23
C GLU A 252 23.79 48.53 17.68
N ASP A 253 23.62 47.56 18.57
CA ASP A 253 23.39 46.16 18.23
C ASP A 253 21.89 45.80 18.15
N ILE A 254 20.98 46.72 18.50
CA ILE A 254 19.52 46.47 18.49
C ILE A 254 19.01 45.97 17.14
N PRO A 255 19.34 46.59 15.99
CA PRO A 255 18.88 46.10 14.70
C PRO A 255 19.41 44.70 14.38
N ALA A 256 20.64 44.38 14.79
CA ALA A 256 21.22 43.06 14.60
C ALA A 256 20.55 42.00 15.49
N ALA A 257 20.32 42.33 16.76
CA ALA A 257 19.60 41.49 17.71
C ALA A 257 18.15 41.23 17.25
N TYR A 258 17.45 42.26 16.76
CA TYR A 258 16.12 42.13 16.18
C TYR A 258 16.11 41.12 15.02
N LYS A 259 17.06 41.23 14.09
CA LYS A 259 17.20 40.27 12.96
C LYS A 259 17.43 38.83 13.44
N GLU A 260 18.30 38.63 14.43
CA GLU A 260 18.57 37.30 14.98
C GLU A 260 17.34 36.68 15.64
N VAL A 261 16.52 37.49 16.33
CA VAL A 261 15.27 37.01 16.94
C VAL A 261 14.22 36.67 15.89
N ILE A 262 13.95 37.52 14.90
CA ILE A 262 12.97 37.20 13.86
C ILE A 262 13.40 36.02 12.98
N ALA A 263 14.71 35.87 12.74
CA ALA A 263 15.25 34.74 11.99
C ALA A 263 15.10 33.41 12.76
N SER A 264 15.11 33.46 14.10
CA SER A 264 14.93 32.27 14.95
C SER A 264 13.56 31.60 14.77
N LYS A 265 12.57 32.31 14.21
CA LYS A 265 11.30 31.74 13.75
C LYS A 265 11.50 30.52 12.82
N TYR A 266 12.58 30.54 12.04
CA TYR A 266 12.93 29.51 11.06
C TYR A 266 14.07 28.61 11.52
N SER A 267 14.36 28.54 12.83
CA SER A 267 15.30 27.56 13.38
C SER A 267 14.81 26.13 13.11
N SER A 268 15.72 25.15 13.04
CA SER A 268 15.33 23.77 12.74
C SER A 268 14.29 23.22 13.71
N SER A 269 14.45 23.48 15.02
CA SER A 269 13.47 23.09 16.03
C SER A 269 12.13 23.81 15.86
N ALA A 270 12.13 25.11 15.53
CA ALA A 270 10.90 25.88 15.31
C ALA A 270 10.13 25.40 14.08
N LEU A 271 10.84 25.13 12.98
CA LEU A 271 10.25 24.58 11.76
C LEU A 271 9.63 23.21 12.01
N SER A 272 10.37 22.28 12.63
CA SER A 272 9.87 20.95 12.95
C SER A 272 8.63 21.03 13.83
N TYR A 273 8.67 21.81 14.92
CA TYR A 273 7.53 21.95 15.82
C TYR A 273 6.31 22.52 15.10
N ARG A 274 6.46 23.67 14.41
CA ARG A 274 5.37 24.34 13.68
C ARG A 274 4.67 23.41 12.68
N ILE A 275 5.45 22.68 11.88
CA ILE A 275 4.93 21.79 10.85
C ILE A 275 4.18 20.62 11.47
N HIS A 276 4.73 19.99 12.52
CA HIS A 276 4.06 18.87 13.15
C HIS A 276 2.83 19.28 13.97
N SER A 277 2.81 20.50 14.50
CA SER A 277 1.61 21.07 15.12
C SER A 277 0.54 21.49 14.10
N GLY A 278 0.83 21.44 12.79
CA GLY A 278 -0.10 21.81 11.73
C GLY A 278 -0.40 23.32 11.69
N LEU A 279 0.57 24.15 12.07
CA LEU A 279 0.45 25.61 12.10
C LEU A 279 1.04 26.25 10.83
N LEU A 280 0.34 27.22 10.26
CA LEU A 280 0.79 27.94 9.08
C LEU A 280 1.86 28.98 9.45
N ASP A 281 2.82 29.24 8.56
CA ASP A 281 3.85 30.26 8.78
C ASP A 281 3.24 31.65 9.00
N GLN A 282 2.21 32.00 8.25
CA GLN A 282 1.56 33.32 8.31
C GLN A 282 0.66 33.49 9.54
N GLU A 283 0.14 32.39 10.10
CA GLU A 283 -0.66 32.40 11.34
C GLU A 283 0.20 32.56 12.60
N THR A 284 1.53 32.51 12.46
CA THR A 284 2.50 32.65 13.55
C THR A 284 3.40 33.87 13.33
N PRO A 285 2.84 35.09 13.24
CA PRO A 285 3.66 36.28 13.09
C PRO A 285 4.56 36.47 14.31
N MET A 286 5.78 36.93 14.07
CA MET A 286 6.77 37.17 15.11
C MET A 286 6.71 38.63 15.55
N ALA A 287 6.33 38.89 16.80
CA ALA A 287 6.63 40.13 17.48
C ALA A 287 7.89 39.95 18.35
N VAL A 288 8.50 41.05 18.77
CA VAL A 288 9.75 41.03 19.56
C VAL A 288 9.57 41.86 20.82
N LEU A 289 9.90 41.29 21.96
CA LEU A 289 9.86 41.96 23.25
C LEU A 289 11.26 42.41 23.64
N VAL A 290 11.42 43.69 23.96
CA VAL A 290 12.68 44.27 24.43
C VAL A 290 12.54 44.71 25.87
N LEU A 291 13.29 44.10 26.78
CA LEU A 291 13.26 44.37 28.23
C LEU A 291 14.60 44.86 28.73
N GLY A 292 14.62 45.73 29.73
CA GLY A 292 15.85 46.14 30.40
C GLY A 292 16.54 44.93 31.05
N MET A 293 17.87 44.86 30.95
CA MET A 293 18.63 43.76 31.53
C MET A 293 18.69 43.92 33.05
N VAL A 294 18.28 42.89 33.78
CA VAL A 294 18.38 42.84 35.24
C VAL A 294 19.64 42.06 35.62
N ASP A 295 20.51 42.66 36.44
CA ASP A 295 21.64 41.98 37.07
C ASP A 295 21.13 41.04 38.17
N ALA A 296 20.70 39.84 37.76
CA ALA A 296 19.99 38.91 38.61
C ALA A 296 20.93 38.18 39.57
N ARG A 297 20.71 38.36 40.88
CA ARG A 297 21.36 37.52 41.92
C ARG A 297 20.72 36.14 42.03
N ALA A 298 19.41 36.08 41.79
CA ALA A 298 18.62 34.86 41.79
C ALA A 298 17.51 34.96 40.74
N SER A 299 17.11 33.83 40.18
CA SER A 299 16.02 33.75 39.21
C SER A 299 15.32 32.40 39.30
N GLY A 300 14.15 32.30 38.68
CA GLY A 300 13.35 31.11 38.84
C GLY A 300 12.04 31.11 38.09
N ILE A 301 11.25 30.09 38.38
CA ILE A 301 9.93 29.85 37.81
C ILE A 301 8.95 29.63 38.97
N ILE A 302 7.75 30.19 38.87
CA ILE A 302 6.61 29.88 39.74
C ILE A 302 5.60 29.09 38.92
N TYR A 303 5.24 27.91 39.40
CA TYR A 303 4.05 27.19 38.96
C TYR A 303 2.95 27.39 39.99
N THR A 304 1.85 28.00 39.58
CA THR A 304 0.72 28.26 40.49
C THR A 304 -0.08 27.00 40.78
N ALA A 305 0.16 25.90 40.06
CA ALA A 305 -0.34 24.57 40.36
C ALA A 305 0.75 23.54 40.03
N ASP A 306 0.63 22.33 40.57
CA ASP A 306 1.44 21.20 40.17
C ASP A 306 1.08 20.79 38.72
N PRO A 307 2.02 20.82 37.77
CA PRO A 307 1.76 20.44 36.37
C PRO A 307 1.43 18.95 36.21
N VAL A 308 1.75 18.15 37.22
CA VAL A 308 1.73 16.69 37.23
C VAL A 308 0.61 16.14 38.12
N ILE A 309 0.25 16.85 39.20
CA ILE A 309 -0.85 16.47 40.10
C ILE A 309 -2.05 17.39 39.85
N SER A 310 -3.06 16.85 39.16
CA SER A 310 -4.35 17.52 38.97
C SER A 310 -4.96 17.97 40.31
N ASN A 311 -5.48 19.20 40.36
CA ASN A 311 -6.17 19.76 41.53
C ASN A 311 -5.28 20.01 42.77
N SER A 312 -3.99 20.29 42.57
CA SER A 312 -3.08 20.60 43.68
C SER A 312 -3.39 21.94 44.37
N ASP A 313 -3.52 21.93 45.69
CA ASP A 313 -3.56 23.13 46.54
C ASP A 313 -2.15 23.71 46.81
N ARG A 314 -1.24 23.65 45.83
CA ARG A 314 0.17 24.03 46.00
C ARG A 314 0.65 25.01 44.93
N VAL A 315 1.54 25.91 45.33
CA VAL A 315 2.38 26.75 44.47
C VAL A 315 3.81 26.24 44.58
N ILE A 316 4.46 25.98 43.46
CA ILE A 316 5.82 25.45 43.39
C ILE A 316 6.74 26.53 42.84
N ILE A 317 7.82 26.83 43.57
CA ILE A 317 8.80 27.84 43.19
C ILE A 317 10.13 27.13 42.95
N TYR A 318 10.61 27.19 41.71
CA TYR A 318 11.95 26.77 41.31
C TYR A 318 12.89 27.96 41.39
N ALA A 319 14.04 27.81 42.03
CA ALA A 319 15.01 28.89 42.19
C ALA A 319 16.44 28.44 41.87
N ILE A 320 17.18 29.29 41.17
CA ILE A 320 18.63 29.15 40.92
C ILE A 320 19.36 30.47 41.21
N ARG A 321 20.68 30.40 41.37
CA ARG A 321 21.54 31.59 41.48
C ARG A 321 21.91 32.09 40.08
N GLY A 322 21.95 33.41 39.90
CA GLY A 322 22.27 34.03 38.62
C GLY A 322 21.10 34.02 37.64
N LEU A 323 21.41 34.00 36.34
CA LEU A 323 20.44 34.12 35.24
C LEU A 323 19.62 32.84 35.01
N GLY A 324 18.35 33.02 34.63
CA GLY A 324 17.35 31.95 34.52
C GLY A 324 17.51 30.99 33.34
N GLU A 325 18.37 31.30 32.36
CA GLU A 325 18.52 30.53 31.11
C GLU A 325 18.92 29.06 31.37
N SER A 326 19.80 28.84 32.34
CA SER A 326 20.27 27.49 32.72
C SER A 326 19.17 26.62 33.33
N LEU A 327 18.16 27.22 33.96
CA LEU A 327 16.99 26.52 34.48
C LEU A 327 16.03 26.14 33.37
N VAL A 328 15.68 27.10 32.50
CA VAL A 328 14.76 26.89 31.37
C VAL A 328 15.33 25.87 30.38
N GLY A 329 16.64 25.92 30.14
CA GLY A 329 17.37 24.97 29.30
C GLY A 329 17.62 23.59 29.92
N GLY A 330 17.27 23.38 31.20
CA GLY A 330 17.44 22.12 31.92
C GLY A 330 18.89 21.75 32.26
N ALA A 331 19.83 22.70 32.16
CA ALA A 331 21.26 22.47 32.38
C ALA A 331 21.66 22.48 33.87
N THR A 332 20.83 23.05 34.75
CA THR A 332 21.09 23.14 36.20
C THR A 332 19.88 22.69 36.99
N ALA A 333 20.08 21.85 38.01
CA ALA A 333 19.01 21.43 38.91
C ALA A 333 18.61 22.61 39.83
N PRO A 334 17.33 23.04 39.84
CA PRO A 334 16.84 24.08 40.74
C PRO A 334 16.65 23.58 42.17
N ASP A 335 16.67 24.51 43.12
CA ASP A 335 16.05 24.28 44.42
C ASP A 335 14.53 24.46 44.30
N VAL A 336 13.75 23.60 44.97
CA VAL A 336 12.29 23.56 44.88
C VAL A 336 11.67 23.93 46.23
N ILE A 337 10.79 24.93 46.22
CA ILE A 337 10.06 25.42 47.39
C ILE A 337 8.56 25.25 47.15
N GLU A 338 7.86 24.61 48.07
CA GLU A 338 6.41 24.39 47.99
C GLU A 338 5.66 25.21 49.04
N VAL A 339 4.64 25.94 48.57
CA VAL A 339 3.78 26.79 49.40
C VAL A 339 2.32 26.35 49.21
N SER A 340 1.54 26.26 50.29
CA SER A 340 0.12 25.90 50.23
C SER A 340 -0.74 27.09 49.80
N LYS A 341 -1.71 26.85 48.93
CA LYS A 341 -2.73 27.85 48.56
C LYS A 341 -3.67 28.18 49.73
N LYS A 342 -3.92 27.21 50.61
CA LYS A 342 -4.81 27.35 51.78
C LYS A 342 -4.19 28.16 52.90
N GLU A 343 -2.86 28.09 53.04
CA GLU A 343 -2.07 28.80 54.05
C GLU A 343 -0.91 29.57 53.38
N PRO A 344 -1.19 30.65 52.61
CA PRO A 344 -0.18 31.34 51.80
C PRO A 344 0.88 32.13 52.61
N ASN A 345 0.85 32.00 53.95
CA ASN A 345 1.80 32.62 54.87
C ASN A 345 2.80 31.61 55.49
N ALA A 346 2.70 30.32 55.15
CA ALA A 346 3.57 29.26 55.66
C ALA A 346 4.19 28.45 54.52
N ILE A 347 5.50 28.19 54.59
CA ILE A 347 6.20 27.30 53.66
C ILE A 347 6.00 25.85 54.14
N HIS A 348 5.45 24.99 53.29
CA HIS A 348 5.11 23.61 53.66
C HIS A 348 6.27 22.64 53.46
N ALA A 349 7.10 22.85 52.44
CA ALA A 349 8.30 22.06 52.21
C ALA A 349 9.38 22.87 51.46
N VAL A 350 10.63 22.66 51.84
CA VAL A 350 11.81 23.12 51.09
C VAL A 350 12.64 21.89 50.74
N CYS A 351 12.72 21.57 49.45
CA CYS A 351 13.54 20.49 48.93
C CYS A 351 14.82 21.09 48.32
N LYS A 352 15.94 21.00 49.06
CA LYS A 352 17.29 21.29 48.53
C LYS A 352 17.72 20.12 47.63
N LEU A 353 18.00 20.39 46.36
CA LEU A 353 18.64 19.42 45.45
C LEU A 353 20.14 19.74 45.35
N SER A 354 20.87 19.75 46.46
CA SER A 354 22.31 20.07 46.46
C SER A 354 23.20 18.84 46.69
N GLY A 355 23.83 18.35 45.62
CA GLY A 355 25.09 17.59 45.65
C GLY A 355 25.04 16.08 45.35
N PRO A 356 26.12 15.50 44.79
CA PRO A 356 26.20 14.07 44.49
C PRO A 356 26.26 13.27 45.80
N GLY A 357 25.27 12.40 46.03
CA GLY A 357 25.38 11.31 47.00
C GLY A 357 24.40 11.24 48.18
N LYS A 358 23.32 12.04 48.26
CA LYS A 358 22.26 11.81 49.27
C LYS A 358 20.86 11.98 48.66
N GLY A 359 20.07 10.91 48.66
CA GLY A 359 18.65 10.97 48.29
C GLY A 359 17.84 11.82 49.28
N CYS A 360 16.96 12.66 48.77
CA CYS A 360 15.98 13.39 49.58
C CYS A 360 14.74 12.53 49.77
N GLY A 361 14.63 11.89 50.94
CA GLY A 361 13.31 11.57 51.50
C GLY A 361 12.71 12.81 52.18
N PRO A 362 11.39 12.89 52.35
CA PRO A 362 10.73 14.02 53.01
C PRO A 362 11.28 14.18 54.42
N LYS A 363 12.01 15.27 54.68
CA LYS A 363 12.30 15.68 56.06
C LYS A 363 11.03 16.35 56.61
N GLY A 364 10.57 15.86 57.76
CA GLY A 364 9.22 16.01 58.27
C GLY A 364 8.68 17.44 58.41
N GLU A 365 7.36 17.51 58.56
CA GLU A 365 6.58 18.70 58.88
C GLU A 365 7.23 19.50 60.03
N SER A 366 7.83 20.65 59.71
CA SER A 366 8.11 21.67 60.72
C SER A 366 6.80 22.38 61.06
N ARG A 367 6.05 21.84 62.03
CA ARG A 367 4.96 22.58 62.68
C ARG A 367 5.55 23.68 63.54
N GLY A 368 5.45 24.90 63.03
CA GLY A 368 5.53 26.12 63.83
C GLY A 368 6.79 26.95 63.59
N GLY A 369 6.60 28.13 63.01
CA GLY A 369 7.20 29.39 63.45
C GLY A 369 8.72 29.58 63.44
N GLU A 370 9.54 28.55 63.21
CA GLU A 370 10.97 28.70 62.99
C GLU A 370 11.19 28.92 61.50
N GLY A 371 11.52 30.16 61.13
CA GLY A 371 11.90 30.50 59.77
C GLY A 371 12.99 29.56 59.26
N ILE A 372 13.06 29.37 57.93
CA ILE A 372 14.20 28.72 57.27
C ILE A 372 15.46 29.31 57.92
N SER A 373 16.23 28.48 58.63
CA SER A 373 17.45 28.93 59.30
C SER A 373 18.31 29.64 58.27
N GLU A 374 18.83 30.81 58.61
CA GLU A 374 19.63 31.70 57.74
C GLU A 374 20.95 31.07 57.23
N GLU A 375 21.15 29.76 57.38
CA GLU A 375 22.41 29.09 57.10
C GLU A 375 22.42 28.38 55.73
N GLU A 376 23.07 29.09 54.82
CA GLU A 376 23.93 28.64 53.73
C GLU A 376 23.30 27.69 52.67
N GLY A 377 22.92 28.29 51.54
CA GLY A 377 22.82 27.56 50.27
C GLY A 377 21.72 28.03 49.33
N LEU A 378 20.54 28.38 49.83
CA LEU A 378 19.37 28.67 48.98
C LEU A 378 19.52 29.98 48.18
N PRO A 379 19.07 30.02 46.91
CA PRO A 379 19.06 31.23 46.09
C PRO A 379 18.14 32.34 46.63
N VAL A 380 17.07 31.98 47.35
CA VAL A 380 16.07 32.92 47.91
C VAL A 380 15.77 32.63 49.38
N ASN A 381 15.40 33.68 50.12
CA ASN A 381 14.99 33.57 51.52
C ASN A 381 13.47 33.37 51.66
N THR A 382 13.01 33.04 52.88
CA THR A 382 11.59 32.81 53.21
C THR A 382 10.68 33.97 52.79
N GLY A 383 11.08 35.22 53.06
CA GLY A 383 10.27 36.40 52.75
C GLY A 383 10.06 36.56 51.24
N VAL A 384 11.12 36.37 50.46
CA VAL A 384 11.06 36.39 48.99
C VAL A 384 10.19 35.25 48.47
N ALA A 385 10.35 34.03 48.97
CA ALA A 385 9.55 32.88 48.55
C ALA A 385 8.05 33.09 48.80
N LEU A 386 7.66 33.61 49.98
CA LEU A 386 6.27 33.92 50.29
C LEU A 386 5.73 35.08 49.42
N GLN A 387 6.55 36.07 49.10
CA GLN A 387 6.16 37.16 48.20
C GLN A 387 5.88 36.66 46.78
N LEU A 388 6.75 35.78 46.26
CA LEU A 388 6.58 35.14 44.95
C LEU A 388 5.33 34.27 44.91
N ALA A 389 5.06 33.50 45.98
CA ALA A 389 3.84 32.70 46.07
C ALA A 389 2.57 33.57 46.03
N ARG A 390 2.57 34.70 46.74
CA ARG A 390 1.45 35.68 46.69
C ARG A 390 1.26 36.24 45.29
N TRP A 391 2.33 36.67 44.63
CA TRP A 391 2.24 37.14 43.23
C TRP A 391 1.71 36.05 42.30
N GLY A 392 2.14 34.80 42.47
CA GLY A 392 1.61 33.66 41.72
C GLY A 392 0.09 33.50 41.89
N LEU A 393 -0.42 33.60 43.12
CA LEU A 393 -1.85 33.52 43.42
C LEU A 393 -2.65 34.70 42.86
N ASP A 394 -2.11 35.92 42.97
CA ASP A 394 -2.74 37.12 42.42
C ASP A 394 -2.86 37.00 40.89
N LEU A 395 -1.79 36.52 40.23
CA LEU A 395 -1.78 36.26 38.80
C LEU A 395 -2.78 35.17 38.41
N GLU A 396 -2.77 34.02 39.09
CA GLU A 396 -3.72 32.91 38.83
C GLU A 396 -5.17 33.36 38.99
N SER A 397 -5.46 34.15 40.04
CA SER A 397 -6.79 34.70 40.28
C SER A 397 -7.22 35.68 39.19
N PHE A 398 -6.29 36.45 38.62
CA PHE A 398 -6.58 37.43 37.57
C PHE A 398 -6.79 36.77 36.20
N PHE A 399 -5.89 35.86 35.81
CA PHE A 399 -5.97 35.16 34.52
C PHE A 399 -7.02 34.03 34.52
N GLY A 400 -7.46 33.57 35.70
CA GLY A 400 -8.54 32.59 35.84
C GLY A 400 -8.15 31.14 35.55
N HIS A 401 -6.85 30.88 35.38
CA HIS A 401 -6.28 29.55 35.15
C HIS A 401 -4.87 29.46 35.73
N PRO A 402 -4.33 28.26 35.96
CA PRO A 402 -2.97 28.10 36.46
C PRO A 402 -1.91 28.65 35.51
N LEU A 403 -0.80 29.11 36.07
CA LEU A 403 0.25 29.84 35.36
C LEU A 403 1.65 29.30 35.62
N ASP A 404 2.48 29.46 34.59
CA ASP A 404 3.94 29.39 34.60
C ASP A 404 4.50 30.83 34.52
N VAL A 405 5.24 31.25 35.53
CA VAL A 405 5.72 32.63 35.69
C VAL A 405 7.22 32.66 35.88
N GLU A 406 7.95 33.30 34.97
CA GLU A 406 9.39 33.55 35.11
C GLU A 406 9.63 34.80 35.97
N TRP A 407 10.58 34.73 36.91
CA TRP A 407 10.93 35.84 37.79
C TRP A 407 12.44 35.95 38.01
N CYS A 408 12.89 37.14 38.41
CA CYS A 408 14.24 37.35 38.91
C CYS A 408 14.30 38.34 40.07
N GLN A 409 15.41 38.30 40.79
CA GLN A 409 15.77 39.21 41.86
C GLN A 409 17.07 39.92 41.51
N ASP A 410 17.09 41.25 41.55
CA ASP A 410 18.32 42.03 41.33
C ASP A 410 19.26 42.00 42.55
N GLN A 411 20.45 42.58 42.41
CA GLN A 411 21.43 42.69 43.49
C GLN A 411 20.91 43.47 44.71
N ASP A 412 20.01 44.44 44.49
CA ASP A 412 19.37 45.25 45.54
C ASP A 412 18.21 44.51 46.24
N GLY A 413 17.89 43.29 45.80
CA GLY A 413 16.83 42.46 46.37
C GLY A 413 15.44 42.74 45.82
N ARG A 414 15.28 43.60 44.81
CA ARG A 414 14.00 43.87 44.14
C ARG A 414 13.63 42.72 43.23
N LEU A 415 12.35 42.38 43.20
CA LEU A 415 11.80 41.30 42.40
C LEU A 415 11.15 41.85 41.13
N TYR A 416 11.32 41.13 40.03
CA TYR A 416 10.71 41.44 38.74
C TYR A 416 10.10 40.19 38.12
N LEU A 417 8.94 40.35 37.51
CA LEU A 417 8.30 39.35 36.66
C LEU A 417 8.79 39.51 35.22
N LEU A 418 9.28 38.41 34.64
CA LEU A 418 9.89 38.38 33.31
C LEU A 418 8.98 37.77 32.24
N GLN A 419 8.04 36.92 32.64
CA GLN A 419 7.05 36.29 31.76
C GLN A 419 5.92 35.69 32.62
N ALA A 420 4.70 35.61 32.07
CA ALA A 420 3.62 34.81 32.64
C ALA A 420 2.82 34.17 31.50
N ARG A 421 2.53 32.87 31.61
CA ARG A 421 1.79 32.12 30.59
C ARG A 421 0.93 31.01 31.22
N PRO A 422 -0.11 30.50 30.52
CA PRO A 422 -0.89 29.36 30.99
C PRO A 422 -0.02 28.13 31.27
N LEU A 423 -0.25 27.48 32.41
CA LEU A 423 0.41 26.21 32.73
C LEU A 423 -0.37 25.06 32.09
N GLY A 424 0.28 24.27 31.24
CA GLY A 424 -0.28 23.04 30.70
C GLY A 424 -0.39 21.97 31.78
N ILE A 425 -1.57 21.83 32.38
CA ILE A 425 -1.88 20.79 33.36
C ILE A 425 -2.45 19.58 32.61
N GLU A 426 -1.93 18.40 32.92
CA GLU A 426 -2.48 17.16 32.39
C GLU A 426 -3.90 16.95 32.91
N SER A 427 -4.84 16.64 32.01
CA SER A 427 -6.21 16.27 32.42
C SER A 427 -6.15 15.15 33.47
N PRO A 428 -7.01 15.17 34.50
CA PRO A 428 -7.03 14.11 35.49
C PRO A 428 -7.24 12.78 34.75
N HIS A 429 -6.20 11.95 34.74
CA HIS A 429 -6.41 10.53 34.61
C HIS A 429 -7.33 10.15 35.77
N ASP A 430 -8.42 9.45 35.49
CA ASP A 430 -9.26 8.82 36.51
C ASP A 430 -8.32 8.27 37.59
N GLU A 431 -8.59 8.67 38.84
CA GLU A 431 -7.83 8.28 40.02
C GLU A 431 -7.34 6.85 39.85
N SER A 432 -6.03 6.66 39.91
CA SER A 432 -5.33 5.38 40.09
C SER A 432 -6.27 4.18 39.95
N LEU A 433 -6.35 3.60 38.75
CA LEU A 433 -6.50 2.15 38.74
C LEU A 433 -5.32 1.65 39.57
N ASP A 434 -5.60 1.31 40.82
CA ASP A 434 -4.68 0.61 41.73
C ASP A 434 -4.41 -0.74 41.06
N ILE A 435 -3.51 -0.72 40.08
CA ILE A 435 -2.95 -1.91 39.47
C ILE A 435 -2.14 -2.54 40.59
N ASP A 436 -2.67 -3.62 41.15
CA ASP A 436 -2.01 -4.39 42.18
C ASP A 436 -0.60 -4.73 41.66
N ALA A 437 0.45 -4.33 42.39
CA ALA A 437 1.84 -4.45 41.93
C ALA A 437 2.24 -5.91 41.61
N SER A 438 1.40 -6.87 42.00
CA SER A 438 1.43 -8.30 41.70
C SER A 438 1.11 -8.66 40.23
N THR A 439 0.50 -7.77 39.44
CA THR A 439 0.15 -8.05 38.02
C THR A 439 1.25 -7.73 37.03
N VAL A 440 2.24 -6.90 37.38
CA VAL A 440 3.35 -6.57 36.48
C VAL A 440 4.52 -7.50 36.78
N THR A 441 4.74 -8.49 35.91
CA THR A 441 5.77 -9.52 36.09
C THR A 441 7.17 -9.07 35.63
N ASN A 442 7.25 -7.99 34.84
CA ASN A 442 8.51 -7.43 34.33
C ASN A 442 9.40 -6.89 35.46
N ALA A 443 10.70 -7.18 35.37
CA ALA A 443 11.69 -6.67 36.33
C ALA A 443 11.84 -5.14 36.21
N VAL A 444 11.97 -4.46 37.34
CA VAL A 444 12.28 -3.02 37.37
C VAL A 444 13.78 -2.85 37.14
N LEU A 445 14.18 -2.25 36.00
CA LEU A 445 15.58 -1.93 35.70
C LEU A 445 16.08 -0.83 36.65
N PHE A 446 15.28 0.23 36.83
CA PHE A 446 15.47 1.22 37.89
C PHE A 446 14.19 2.01 38.17
N GLY A 447 14.05 2.50 39.40
CA GLY A 447 12.99 3.41 39.84
C GLY A 447 13.61 4.74 40.27
N ALA A 448 13.97 5.57 39.31
CA ALA A 448 14.64 6.85 39.53
C ALA A 448 14.26 7.86 38.44
N GLY A 449 14.28 9.14 38.81
CA GLY A 449 13.91 10.25 37.94
C GLY A 449 12.61 10.93 38.37
N GLU A 450 12.38 12.09 37.78
CA GLU A 450 11.20 12.91 37.99
C GLU A 450 10.27 12.78 36.77
N ARG A 451 8.97 12.67 37.03
CA ARG A 451 7.94 12.61 35.98
C ARG A 451 7.82 13.97 35.30
N ALA A 452 8.27 14.04 34.05
CA ALA A 452 8.11 15.22 33.21
C ALA A 452 6.78 15.21 32.45
N SER A 453 6.32 14.04 32.00
CA SER A 453 5.03 13.82 31.34
C SER A 453 4.49 12.44 31.70
N SER A 454 3.19 12.33 31.97
CA SER A 454 2.52 11.08 32.33
C SER A 454 2.41 10.07 31.18
N GLY A 455 2.02 8.85 31.55
CA GLY A 455 1.74 7.75 30.64
C GLY A 455 2.79 6.65 30.65
N VAL A 456 2.53 5.63 29.84
CA VAL A 456 3.37 4.45 29.68
C VAL A 456 3.73 4.28 28.21
N GLY A 457 5.02 4.09 27.92
CA GLY A 457 5.52 3.89 26.57
C GLY A 457 6.54 2.77 26.52
N ALA A 458 6.45 1.90 25.52
CA ALA A 458 7.39 0.80 25.33
C ALA A 458 7.95 0.77 23.91
N GLY A 459 9.19 0.29 23.80
CA GLY A 459 9.89 0.17 22.54
C GLY A 459 11.38 -0.13 22.74
N PRO A 460 12.12 -0.33 21.64
CA PRO A 460 13.56 -0.48 21.70
C PRO A 460 14.20 0.84 22.15
N VAL A 461 15.18 0.77 23.05
CA VAL A 461 15.98 1.90 23.47
C VAL A 461 16.82 2.37 22.30
N PHE A 462 16.83 3.68 22.07
CA PHE A 462 17.82 4.34 21.22
C PHE A 462 18.57 5.35 22.06
N LYS A 463 19.79 4.99 22.48
CA LYS A 463 20.64 5.86 23.30
C LYS A 463 21.46 6.78 22.40
N ILE A 464 21.37 8.08 22.65
CA ILE A 464 22.23 9.09 22.03
C ILE A 464 23.20 9.67 23.06
N LEU A 465 24.44 9.90 22.66
CA LEU A 465 25.41 10.66 23.46
C LEU A 465 25.63 12.07 22.89
N SER A 466 25.28 12.25 21.62
CA SER A 466 25.35 13.51 20.89
C SER A 466 24.06 13.78 20.11
N LEU A 467 23.68 15.06 20.01
CA LEU A 467 22.54 15.50 19.21
C LEU A 467 22.73 15.27 17.70
N ALA A 468 23.95 14.97 17.24
CA ALA A 468 24.21 14.60 15.85
C ALA A 468 23.59 13.24 15.46
N GLU A 469 23.34 12.38 16.45
CA GLU A 469 22.77 11.04 16.28
C GLU A 469 21.23 11.07 16.16
N LEU A 470 20.60 12.23 16.38
CA LEU A 470 19.14 12.38 16.26
C LEU A 470 18.60 11.97 14.88
N LYS A 471 19.42 12.11 13.83
CA LYS A 471 19.06 11.71 12.46
C LYS A 471 18.83 10.19 12.32
N ASP A 472 19.46 9.40 13.18
CA ASP A 472 19.47 7.94 13.13
C ASP A 472 18.37 7.32 14.02
N VAL A 473 17.59 8.16 14.72
CA VAL A 473 16.51 7.74 15.62
C VAL A 473 15.38 7.08 14.82
N PRO A 474 15.08 5.78 15.08
CA PRO A 474 14.03 5.04 14.38
C PRO A 474 12.63 5.37 14.92
N GLU A 475 11.59 5.02 14.15
CA GLU A 475 10.20 5.10 14.60
C GLU A 475 9.90 4.06 15.69
N GLY A 476 9.12 4.46 16.69
CA GLY A 476 8.63 3.58 17.76
C GLY A 476 9.60 3.33 18.91
N CYS A 477 10.69 4.09 19.03
CA CYS A 477 11.72 3.85 20.06
C CYS A 477 11.51 4.62 21.37
N VAL A 478 12.24 4.19 22.41
CA VAL A 478 12.43 4.94 23.66
C VAL A 478 13.76 5.69 23.57
N LEU A 479 13.71 7.03 23.54
CA LEU A 479 14.93 7.84 23.44
C LEU A 479 15.58 7.97 24.81
N VAL A 480 16.87 7.63 24.90
CA VAL A 480 17.69 7.83 26.10
C VAL A 480 18.80 8.83 25.79
N ALA A 481 18.91 9.91 26.58
CA ALA A 481 19.90 10.97 26.35
C ALA A 481 20.50 11.50 27.65
N PRO A 482 21.74 12.04 27.65
CA PRO A 482 22.37 12.57 28.86
C PRO A 482 21.69 13.84 29.39
N THR A 483 21.10 14.64 28.51
CA THR A 483 20.49 15.93 28.88
C THR A 483 19.30 16.27 27.98
N THR A 484 18.40 17.11 28.48
CA THR A 484 17.29 17.66 27.70
C THR A 484 17.80 18.60 26.61
N SER A 485 17.16 18.60 25.43
CA SER A 485 17.49 19.52 24.35
C SER A 485 16.28 19.89 23.50
N PRO A 486 16.11 21.16 23.07
CA PRO A 486 15.08 21.57 22.10
C PRO A 486 15.20 20.88 20.74
N ARG A 487 16.35 20.27 20.42
CA ARG A 487 16.52 19.51 19.16
C ARG A 487 15.80 18.17 19.19
N ILE A 488 15.50 17.62 20.37
CA ILE A 488 14.76 16.35 20.50
C ILE A 488 13.34 16.49 19.91
N VAL A 489 12.79 17.71 19.88
CA VAL A 489 11.49 18.01 19.24
C VAL A 489 11.43 17.56 17.78
N GLN A 490 12.57 17.52 17.07
CA GLN A 490 12.65 17.09 15.67
C GLN A 490 12.31 15.60 15.45
N VAL A 491 12.49 14.78 16.49
CA VAL A 491 12.21 13.34 16.44
C VAL A 491 11.04 12.93 17.32
N LEU A 492 10.42 13.88 18.01
CA LEU A 492 9.43 13.63 19.05
C LEU A 492 8.23 12.80 18.55
N SER A 493 7.78 13.04 17.31
CA SER A 493 6.72 12.27 16.64
C SER A 493 7.05 10.79 16.44
N ARG A 494 8.32 10.40 16.54
CA ARG A 494 8.81 9.03 16.37
C ARG A 494 8.90 8.27 17.70
N LEU A 495 8.85 8.96 18.82
CA LEU A 495 9.18 8.40 20.13
C LEU A 495 7.95 7.81 20.82
N LYS A 496 8.18 6.75 21.58
CA LYS A 496 7.19 6.16 22.51
C LYS A 496 7.38 6.64 23.94
N ALA A 497 8.61 6.98 24.32
CA ALA A 497 8.94 7.62 25.59
C ALA A 497 10.31 8.33 25.50
N VAL A 498 10.57 9.22 26.45
CA VAL A 498 11.86 9.92 26.58
C VAL A 498 12.41 9.76 27.99
N VAL A 499 13.70 9.41 28.10
CA VAL A 499 14.39 9.26 29.39
C VAL A 499 15.69 10.06 29.35
N THR A 500 15.92 10.92 30.35
CA THR A 500 17.16 11.73 30.41
C THR A 500 17.82 11.73 31.79
N ASP A 501 19.15 11.72 31.81
CA ASP A 501 19.92 11.69 33.07
C ASP A 501 19.88 13.03 33.81
N THR A 502 19.85 14.13 33.08
CA THR A 502 19.76 15.51 33.60
C THR A 502 18.60 16.24 32.96
N GLY A 503 17.99 17.15 33.72
CA GLY A 503 16.82 17.91 33.29
C GLY A 503 15.96 18.30 34.50
N SER A 504 14.88 19.03 34.23
CA SER A 504 13.89 19.42 35.24
C SER A 504 12.49 19.25 34.68
N VAL A 505 11.51 18.97 35.54
CA VAL A 505 10.07 18.98 35.22
C VAL A 505 9.62 20.36 34.69
N ALA A 506 10.35 21.41 35.10
CA ALA A 506 10.15 22.78 34.62
C ALA A 506 10.91 23.13 33.33
N GLY A 507 11.70 22.20 32.79
CA GLY A 507 12.49 22.41 31.59
C GLY A 507 11.67 22.31 30.30
N HIS A 508 12.21 22.88 29.22
CA HIS A 508 11.54 22.94 27.92
C HIS A 508 11.01 21.59 27.40
N LEU A 509 11.86 20.55 27.38
CA LEU A 509 11.48 19.23 26.89
C LEU A 509 10.30 18.65 27.67
N ALA A 510 10.20 18.92 28.97
CA ALA A 510 9.12 18.46 29.81
C ALA A 510 7.79 19.11 29.42
N SER A 511 7.78 20.42 29.17
CA SER A 511 6.58 21.11 28.64
C SER A 511 6.12 20.53 27.30
N VAL A 512 7.04 20.32 26.36
CA VAL A 512 6.68 19.81 25.02
C VAL A 512 6.23 18.34 25.08
N ALA A 513 6.86 17.51 25.92
CA ALA A 513 6.44 16.12 26.11
C ALA A 513 4.99 16.02 26.60
N ARG A 514 4.59 16.88 27.56
CA ARG A 514 3.21 16.96 28.07
C ARG A 514 2.20 17.35 27.00
N GLU A 515 2.54 18.34 26.17
CA GLU A 515 1.67 18.78 25.06
C GLU A 515 1.42 17.68 24.02
N TRP A 516 2.44 16.86 23.78
CA TRP A 516 2.40 15.76 22.82
C TRP A 516 1.90 14.45 23.41
N GLY A 517 1.74 14.39 24.74
CA GLY A 517 1.35 13.19 25.47
C GLY A 517 2.39 12.07 25.33
N ILE A 518 3.69 12.41 25.35
CA ILE A 518 4.77 11.43 25.29
C ILE A 518 5.30 11.22 26.70
N PRO A 519 5.23 9.98 27.24
CA PRO A 519 5.77 9.65 28.55
C PRO A 519 7.23 10.08 28.68
N ALA A 520 7.56 10.82 29.74
CA ALA A 520 8.90 11.37 29.91
C ALA A 520 9.39 11.32 31.36
N LEU A 521 10.60 10.78 31.54
CA LEU A 521 11.35 10.82 32.79
C LEU A 521 12.62 11.65 32.61
N VAL A 522 12.86 12.59 33.53
CA VAL A 522 14.05 13.46 33.55
C VAL A 522 14.78 13.29 34.87
N ASN A 523 16.04 13.74 34.94
CA ASN A 523 16.85 13.65 36.15
C ASN A 523 17.01 12.21 36.69
N THR A 524 17.06 11.21 35.82
CA THR A 524 17.23 9.80 36.22
C THR A 524 18.63 9.49 36.74
N ARG A 525 19.64 10.28 36.32
CA ARG A 525 21.07 10.20 36.65
C ARG A 525 21.82 8.94 36.20
N ILE A 526 21.12 7.85 35.92
CA ILE A 526 21.71 6.53 35.63
C ILE A 526 21.22 5.90 34.32
N ALA A 527 20.28 6.53 33.62
CA ALA A 527 19.64 5.92 32.45
C ALA A 527 20.62 5.67 31.31
N THR A 528 21.57 6.58 31.02
CA THR A 528 22.56 6.33 29.95
C THR A 528 23.58 5.24 30.32
N GLU A 529 23.76 4.95 31.61
CA GLU A 529 24.64 3.89 32.09
C GLU A 529 23.96 2.52 32.06
N VAL A 530 22.68 2.46 32.45
CA VAL A 530 21.91 1.21 32.59
C VAL A 530 21.28 0.75 31.27
N LEU A 531 20.81 1.69 30.42
CA LEU A 531 20.09 1.36 29.19
C LEU A 531 21.02 1.37 27.97
N HIS A 532 20.93 0.34 27.12
CA HIS A 532 21.71 0.20 25.90
C HIS A 532 20.82 0.23 24.65
N THR A 533 21.37 0.72 23.53
CA THR A 533 20.64 0.76 22.27
C THR A 533 20.23 -0.64 21.84
N GLY A 534 18.94 -0.84 21.56
CA GLY A 534 18.33 -2.12 21.20
C GLY A 534 17.57 -2.81 22.35
N ASP A 535 17.79 -2.42 23.60
CA ASP A 535 17.09 -3.01 24.74
C ASP A 535 15.58 -2.74 24.63
N MET A 536 14.77 -3.78 24.75
CA MET A 536 13.32 -3.58 24.86
C MET A 536 12.97 -3.15 26.28
N VAL A 537 12.35 -2.00 26.43
CA VAL A 537 11.97 -1.46 27.74
C VAL A 537 10.56 -0.89 27.74
N THR A 538 9.98 -0.80 28.92
CA THR A 538 8.75 -0.06 29.18
C THR A 538 9.02 1.06 30.18
N VAL A 539 8.77 2.30 29.77
CA VAL A 539 8.86 3.48 30.62
C VAL A 539 7.48 3.74 31.23
N ASP A 540 7.36 3.54 32.53
CA ASP A 540 6.17 3.86 33.33
C ASP A 540 6.44 5.19 34.03
N ALA A 541 6.12 6.29 33.34
CA ALA A 541 6.43 7.62 33.84
C ALA A 541 5.61 7.95 35.09
N ASP A 542 4.38 7.43 35.18
CA ASP A 542 3.46 7.63 36.30
C ASP A 542 3.99 7.08 37.62
N ARG A 543 4.65 5.93 37.57
CA ARG A 543 5.29 5.31 38.75
C ARG A 543 6.80 5.53 38.80
N GLN A 544 7.33 6.44 37.97
CA GLN A 544 8.74 6.86 37.95
C GLN A 544 9.73 5.68 37.84
N ARG A 545 9.44 4.74 36.95
CA ARG A 545 10.25 3.52 36.79
C ARG A 545 10.40 3.09 35.34
N VAL A 546 11.49 2.38 35.06
CA VAL A 546 11.73 1.73 33.78
C VAL A 546 11.78 0.22 34.01
N LEU A 547 11.01 -0.52 33.22
CA LEU A 547 10.86 -1.98 33.29
C LEU A 547 11.59 -2.65 32.12
N GLU A 548 12.07 -3.86 32.36
CA GLU A 548 12.66 -4.72 31.34
C GLU A 548 11.57 -5.31 30.44
N GLY A 549 11.78 -5.28 29.12
CA GLY A 549 10.85 -5.82 28.13
C GLY A 549 9.60 -4.96 27.93
N VAL A 550 8.65 -5.52 27.19
CA VAL A 550 7.35 -4.91 26.92
C VAL A 550 6.35 -5.40 27.96
N ALA A 551 5.87 -4.51 28.84
CA ALA A 551 4.83 -4.83 29.81
C ALA A 551 3.45 -4.64 29.15
N GLU A 552 3.00 -5.65 28.41
CA GLU A 552 1.75 -5.59 27.65
C GLU A 552 0.53 -5.27 28.52
N ASP A 553 0.48 -5.79 29.75
CA ASP A 553 -0.61 -5.52 30.69
C ASP A 553 -0.71 -4.03 31.05
N LEU A 554 0.43 -3.37 31.30
CA LEU A 554 0.47 -1.92 31.56
C LEU A 554 0.07 -1.10 30.33
N LEU A 555 0.50 -1.53 29.13
CA LEU A 555 0.14 -0.87 27.87
C LEU A 555 -1.34 -1.06 27.50
N ALA A 556 -1.92 -2.22 27.81
CA ALA A 556 -3.34 -2.49 27.57
C ALA A 556 -4.24 -1.70 28.52
N LEU A 557 -3.83 -1.55 29.79
CA LEU A 557 -4.55 -0.80 30.81
C LEU A 557 -4.50 0.72 30.56
N THR A 558 -3.39 1.23 30.03
CA THR A 558 -3.23 2.64 29.64
C THR A 558 -3.66 2.91 28.20
N GLY A 559 -3.85 1.86 27.39
CA GLY A 559 -4.00 1.89 25.92
C GLY A 559 -5.37 2.26 25.36
N LYS A 560 -6.37 2.55 26.21
CA LYS A 560 -7.61 3.17 25.72
C LYS A 560 -7.42 4.68 25.57
N GLY A 561 -6.80 5.11 24.46
CA GLY A 561 -7.28 6.33 23.81
C GLY A 561 -6.31 7.38 23.26
N ARG A 562 -4.98 7.21 23.21
CA ARG A 562 -4.15 8.23 22.53
C ARG A 562 -2.88 7.66 21.87
N ARG A 563 -2.76 7.84 20.56
CA ARG A 563 -1.44 7.85 19.90
C ARG A 563 -0.72 9.14 20.32
N PRO A 564 0.53 9.09 20.80
CA PRO A 564 1.29 10.31 21.09
C PRO A 564 1.37 11.20 19.85
N GLY A 565 1.06 12.49 19.99
CA GLY A 565 1.17 13.49 18.91
C GLY A 565 -0.02 13.64 17.93
N ALA A 566 -1.09 12.84 18.00
CA ALA A 566 -2.24 13.00 17.10
C ALA A 566 -3.37 13.84 17.75
N LYS A 567 -3.30 15.18 17.67
CA LYS A 567 -4.53 15.99 17.77
C LYS A 567 -5.39 15.63 16.54
N GLU A 568 -6.58 15.06 16.74
CA GLU A 568 -7.43 14.55 15.64
C GLU A 568 -7.84 15.64 14.63
N GLU A 569 -7.84 16.92 15.02
CA GLU A 569 -8.04 18.06 14.13
C GLU A 569 -7.04 19.20 14.40
N THR A 570 -6.13 19.43 13.45
CA THR A 570 -5.24 20.62 13.41
C THR A 570 -5.75 21.64 12.37
N PRO A 571 -5.41 22.94 12.48
CA PRO A 571 -5.77 23.94 11.47
C PRO A 571 -5.39 23.54 10.04
N PHE A 572 -4.20 22.97 9.86
CA PHE A 572 -3.75 22.38 8.60
C PHE A 572 -4.73 21.33 8.07
N THR A 573 -5.09 20.33 8.88
CA THR A 573 -5.97 19.23 8.43
C THR A 573 -7.38 19.70 8.09
N VAL A 574 -7.91 20.68 8.82
CA VAL A 574 -9.23 21.27 8.56
C VAL A 574 -9.22 22.01 7.22
N ARG A 575 -8.22 22.88 6.97
CA ARG A 575 -8.08 23.60 5.69
C ARG A 575 -7.89 22.64 4.53
N LEU A 576 -7.00 21.65 4.67
CA LEU A 576 -6.73 20.65 3.62
C LEU A 576 -7.97 19.84 3.25
N ARG A 577 -8.77 19.43 4.25
CA ARG A 577 -10.03 18.71 4.02
C ARG A 577 -10.99 19.56 3.17
N ARG A 578 -11.12 20.85 3.46
CA ARG A 578 -11.95 21.79 2.68
C ARG A 578 -11.46 21.98 1.25
N ILE A 579 -10.14 22.08 1.05
CA ILE A 579 -9.55 22.17 -0.29
C ILE A 579 -9.90 20.92 -1.10
N LEU A 580 -9.75 19.72 -0.52
CA LEU A 580 -10.05 18.46 -1.22
C LEU A 580 -11.51 18.35 -1.69
N GLU A 581 -12.48 18.96 -1.00
CA GLU A 581 -13.89 18.97 -1.44
C GLU A 581 -14.08 19.64 -2.81
N HIS A 582 -13.21 20.60 -3.17
CA HIS A 582 -13.23 21.32 -4.44
C HIS A 582 -12.21 20.79 -5.47
N VAL A 583 -11.34 19.87 -5.06
CA VAL A 583 -10.23 19.39 -5.89
C VAL A 583 -10.49 17.98 -6.40
N SER A 584 -10.64 16.98 -5.52
CA SER A 584 -10.59 15.56 -5.91
C SER A 584 -11.93 14.91 -6.23
N ARG A 585 -13.05 15.42 -5.67
CA ARG A 585 -14.38 14.82 -5.88
C ARG A 585 -14.76 14.87 -7.35
N LEU A 586 -15.06 13.71 -7.94
CA LEU A 586 -15.58 13.58 -9.30
C LEU A 586 -17.10 13.41 -9.24
N SER A 587 -17.83 14.37 -9.79
CA SER A 587 -19.28 14.35 -9.92
C SER A 587 -19.74 14.19 -11.37
N LEU A 588 -18.96 14.69 -12.33
CA LEU A 588 -19.19 14.53 -13.78
C LEU A 588 -18.56 13.24 -14.31
N THR A 589 -19.21 12.11 -14.06
CA THR A 589 -18.72 10.80 -14.48
C THR A 589 -19.14 10.43 -15.90
N ASN A 590 -20.34 10.83 -16.35
CA ASN A 590 -20.94 10.45 -17.63
C ASN A 590 -20.82 11.52 -18.74
N PRO A 591 -19.99 11.33 -19.78
CA PRO A 591 -19.88 12.24 -20.92
C PRO A 591 -21.15 12.39 -21.76
N ASP A 592 -21.96 11.33 -21.82
CA ASP A 592 -23.18 11.23 -22.63
C ASP A 592 -24.42 11.73 -21.88
N ALA A 593 -24.30 12.04 -20.59
CA ALA A 593 -25.43 12.49 -19.79
C ALA A 593 -25.78 13.96 -20.08
N PRO A 594 -27.08 14.33 -20.00
CA PRO A 594 -27.55 15.67 -20.34
C PRO A 594 -27.03 16.76 -19.38
N ASP A 595 -26.52 16.37 -18.22
CA ASP A 595 -25.90 17.23 -17.22
C ASP A 595 -24.38 17.39 -17.40
N PHE A 596 -23.76 16.79 -18.43
CA PHE A 596 -22.35 17.00 -18.78
C PHE A 596 -22.12 18.37 -19.46
N LEU A 597 -22.31 19.42 -18.67
CA LEU A 597 -22.27 20.82 -19.07
C LEU A 597 -21.23 21.60 -18.26
N PRO A 598 -20.66 22.68 -18.81
CA PRO A 598 -19.71 23.53 -18.09
C PRO A 598 -20.27 24.07 -16.76
N GLU A 599 -21.57 24.35 -16.68
CA GLU A 599 -22.22 24.89 -15.47
C GLU A 599 -22.29 23.88 -14.31
N ASN A 600 -22.17 22.59 -14.62
CA ASN A 600 -22.22 21.51 -13.63
C ASN A 600 -20.83 21.08 -13.15
N CYS A 601 -19.75 21.69 -13.67
CA CYS A 601 -18.41 21.47 -13.16
C CYS A 601 -18.27 22.13 -11.77
N ARG A 602 -18.18 21.33 -10.71
CA ARG A 602 -18.12 21.83 -9.32
C ARG A 602 -16.74 21.72 -8.69
N THR A 603 -15.87 20.92 -9.28
CA THR A 603 -14.53 20.63 -8.77
C THR A 603 -13.49 20.72 -9.88
N VAL A 604 -12.21 20.78 -9.50
CA VAL A 604 -11.10 20.71 -10.46
C VAL A 604 -11.17 19.41 -11.27
N HIS A 605 -11.43 18.27 -10.63
CA HIS A 605 -11.55 16.99 -11.32
C HIS A 605 -12.69 16.97 -12.35
N ASP A 606 -13.84 17.60 -12.04
CA ASP A 606 -14.95 17.75 -12.99
C ASP A 606 -14.55 18.56 -14.22
N VAL A 607 -13.84 19.67 -14.02
CA VAL A 607 -13.33 20.51 -15.11
C VAL A 607 -12.31 19.75 -15.96
N LEU A 608 -11.36 19.03 -15.34
CA LEU A 608 -10.39 18.20 -16.05
C LEU A 608 -11.09 17.18 -16.93
N ARG A 609 -12.05 16.45 -16.35
CA ARG A 609 -12.84 15.46 -17.08
C ARG A 609 -13.60 16.08 -18.24
N PHE A 610 -14.25 17.22 -18.02
CA PHE A 610 -14.99 17.95 -19.06
C PHE A 610 -14.08 18.44 -20.18
N VAL A 611 -12.99 19.12 -19.84
CA VAL A 611 -12.06 19.72 -20.81
C VAL A 611 -11.35 18.64 -21.62
N HIS A 612 -10.88 17.56 -20.98
CA HIS A 612 -10.27 16.42 -21.66
C HIS A 612 -11.24 15.80 -22.68
N GLU A 613 -12.47 15.50 -22.25
CA GLU A 613 -13.51 14.91 -23.10
C GLU A 613 -13.85 15.81 -24.31
N LYS A 614 -14.05 17.11 -24.08
CA LYS A 614 -14.37 18.05 -25.16
C LYS A 614 -13.16 18.32 -26.07
N ALA A 615 -11.94 18.36 -25.53
CA ALA A 615 -10.74 18.52 -26.34
C ALA A 615 -10.56 17.35 -27.32
N VAL A 616 -10.75 16.11 -26.84
CA VAL A 616 -10.75 14.92 -27.70
C VAL A 616 -11.85 15.02 -28.75
N ALA A 617 -13.09 15.31 -28.35
CA ALA A 617 -14.21 15.47 -29.28
C ALA A 617 -13.93 16.52 -30.38
N GLU A 618 -13.40 17.69 -30.02
CA GLU A 618 -13.11 18.79 -30.97
C GLU A 618 -11.89 18.52 -31.86
N MET A 619 -10.90 17.76 -31.38
CA MET A 619 -9.78 17.30 -32.20
C MET A 619 -10.26 16.39 -33.34
N PHE A 620 -11.25 15.53 -33.08
CA PHE A 620 -11.82 14.61 -34.06
C PHE A 620 -13.06 15.16 -34.81
N SER A 621 -13.63 16.29 -34.34
CA SER A 621 -14.79 16.96 -34.94
C SER A 621 -14.39 18.15 -35.82
N LEU A 622 -13.89 17.90 -37.03
CA LEU A 622 -13.63 18.97 -38.00
C LEU A 622 -14.91 19.42 -38.75
N GLY A 623 -15.55 20.47 -38.23
CA GLY A 623 -16.39 21.43 -38.98
C GLY A 623 -17.91 21.22 -38.95
N GLU A 624 -18.67 22.31 -39.10
CA GLU A 624 -20.14 22.37 -39.20
C GLU A 624 -20.70 21.61 -40.43
N ALA A 625 -20.58 20.29 -40.38
CA ALA A 625 -21.32 19.31 -41.15
C ALA A 625 -20.95 17.95 -40.53
N GLY A 626 -21.49 17.70 -39.33
CA GLY A 626 -21.14 16.61 -38.40
C GLY A 626 -21.36 15.17 -38.89
N LYS A 627 -21.10 14.86 -40.17
CA LYS A 627 -21.12 13.51 -40.74
C LYS A 627 -20.03 13.22 -41.78
N ARG A 628 -19.12 14.16 -42.12
CA ARG A 628 -18.34 14.04 -43.37
C ARG A 628 -16.83 13.82 -43.36
N ARG A 629 -16.09 13.75 -42.23
CA ARG A 629 -14.62 13.55 -42.31
C ARG A 629 -13.93 12.53 -41.39
N ILE A 630 -14.62 11.73 -40.58
CA ILE A 630 -14.06 10.47 -40.01
C ILE A 630 -14.11 9.35 -41.07
N ARG A 631 -13.73 9.67 -42.31
CA ARG A 631 -13.47 8.71 -43.39
C ARG A 631 -11.97 8.56 -43.65
N GLU A 632 -11.12 9.35 -42.98
CA GLU A 632 -9.68 9.42 -43.24
C GLU A 632 -8.82 8.64 -42.22
N ALA A 633 -9.32 8.36 -41.02
CA ALA A 633 -8.66 7.46 -40.07
C ALA A 633 -8.81 6.00 -40.53
N LYS A 634 -7.70 5.28 -40.62
CA LYS A 634 -7.66 3.90 -41.13
C LYS A 634 -7.26 2.96 -40.03
N ARG A 635 -8.00 1.86 -39.90
CA ARG A 635 -7.68 0.83 -38.91
C ARG A 635 -6.44 0.06 -39.38
N LEU A 636 -5.48 -0.11 -38.48
CA LEU A 636 -4.29 -0.92 -38.74
C LEU A 636 -4.67 -2.40 -38.62
N SER A 637 -4.36 -3.18 -39.66
CA SER A 637 -4.46 -4.63 -39.63
C SER A 637 -3.08 -5.19 -39.28
N CYS A 638 -2.93 -5.77 -38.10
CA CYS A 638 -1.65 -6.25 -37.60
C CYS A 638 -1.79 -7.52 -36.75
N ASP A 639 -0.68 -8.26 -36.64
CA ASP A 639 -0.58 -9.50 -35.85
C ASP A 639 -0.38 -9.24 -34.34
N ILE A 640 -0.08 -7.99 -33.98
CA ILE A 640 -0.10 -7.54 -32.60
C ILE A 640 -1.58 -7.37 -32.20
N PRO A 641 -2.01 -7.88 -31.03
CA PRO A 641 -3.37 -7.72 -30.53
C PRO A 641 -3.62 -6.28 -30.04
N LEU A 642 -3.49 -5.31 -30.94
CA LEU A 642 -3.64 -3.87 -30.75
C LEU A 642 -4.64 -3.31 -31.77
N VAL A 643 -5.72 -2.69 -31.29
CA VAL A 643 -6.66 -1.96 -32.17
C VAL A 643 -6.17 -0.53 -32.31
N LEU A 644 -5.45 -0.24 -33.40
CA LEU A 644 -4.85 1.06 -33.69
C LEU A 644 -5.52 1.73 -34.90
N TYR A 645 -5.87 3.01 -34.78
CA TYR A 645 -6.32 3.83 -35.91
C TYR A 645 -5.22 4.82 -36.31
N ALA A 646 -4.79 4.79 -37.57
CA ALA A 646 -3.79 5.71 -38.10
C ALA A 646 -4.44 6.85 -38.88
N LEU A 647 -3.99 8.09 -38.65
CA LEU A 647 -4.32 9.27 -39.42
C LEU A 647 -3.07 9.84 -40.08
N ASP A 648 -3.16 10.16 -41.37
CA ASP A 648 -2.08 10.76 -42.15
C ASP A 648 -2.15 12.29 -42.08
N LEU A 649 -1.09 12.92 -41.60
CA LEU A 649 -0.92 14.38 -41.56
C LEU A 649 -0.27 14.94 -42.84
N GLY A 650 0.09 14.05 -43.79
CA GLY A 650 0.75 14.34 -45.07
C GLY A 650 1.99 13.47 -45.27
N ASP A 651 2.09 12.81 -46.44
CA ASP A 651 3.21 11.94 -46.85
C ASP A 651 3.54 10.76 -45.89
N GLY A 652 2.64 10.44 -44.94
CA GLY A 652 2.81 9.36 -43.97
C GLY A 652 2.39 7.98 -44.49
N PHE A 653 1.50 7.91 -45.48
CA PHE A 653 1.05 6.65 -46.10
C PHE A 653 1.63 6.43 -47.51
N ALA A 654 1.63 5.18 -47.96
CA ALA A 654 1.98 4.84 -49.34
C ALA A 654 0.99 5.41 -50.38
N ALA A 655 1.50 5.80 -51.55
CA ALA A 655 0.69 6.31 -52.65
C ALA A 655 -0.30 5.24 -53.14
N GLY A 656 -1.61 5.51 -53.02
CA GLY A 656 -2.68 4.58 -53.38
C GLY A 656 -3.52 4.06 -52.20
N SER A 657 -3.07 4.26 -50.96
CA SER A 657 -3.81 3.80 -49.77
C SER A 657 -5.03 4.67 -49.43
N ALA A 658 -5.27 5.79 -50.14
CA ALA A 658 -6.26 6.82 -49.83
C ALA A 658 -7.74 6.35 -49.77
N PHE A 659 -8.08 5.23 -50.42
CA PHE A 659 -9.48 4.76 -50.55
C PHE A 659 -9.82 3.52 -49.70
N ARG A 660 -8.89 2.97 -48.91
CA ARG A 660 -9.10 1.76 -48.09
C ARG A 660 -9.42 2.11 -46.64
N LYS A 661 -10.31 1.32 -46.02
CA LYS A 661 -10.69 1.45 -44.59
C LYS A 661 -9.68 0.83 -43.62
N GLU A 662 -8.92 -0.17 -44.10
CA GLU A 662 -7.87 -0.85 -43.36
C GLU A 662 -6.54 -0.67 -44.10
N ILE A 663 -5.45 -0.54 -43.34
CA ILE A 663 -4.07 -0.45 -43.84
C ILE A 663 -3.17 -1.43 -43.08
N THR A 664 -2.10 -1.90 -43.72
CA THR A 664 -1.08 -2.72 -43.04
C THR A 664 0.08 -1.86 -42.55
N PRO A 665 0.88 -2.31 -41.55
CA PRO A 665 2.03 -1.58 -41.06
C PRO A 665 3.04 -1.20 -42.15
N GLU A 666 3.22 -2.03 -43.17
CA GLU A 666 4.14 -1.79 -44.30
C GLU A 666 3.68 -0.63 -45.19
N GLU A 667 2.40 -0.27 -45.16
CA GLU A 667 1.84 0.85 -45.91
C GLU A 667 2.07 2.21 -45.21
N ILE A 668 2.53 2.22 -43.96
CA ILE A 668 2.90 3.44 -43.21
C ILE A 668 4.38 3.77 -43.46
N ARG A 669 4.66 4.83 -44.21
CA ARG A 669 6.02 5.23 -44.59
C ARG A 669 6.75 6.09 -43.56
N SER A 670 6.08 6.43 -42.46
CA SER A 670 6.66 7.20 -41.37
C SER A 670 7.89 6.49 -40.80
N VAL A 671 9.06 7.14 -40.90
CA VAL A 671 10.32 6.63 -40.36
C VAL A 671 10.23 6.34 -38.86
N PRO A 672 9.69 7.24 -38.01
CA PRO A 672 9.55 6.94 -36.59
C PRO A 672 8.54 5.82 -36.30
N PHE A 673 7.43 5.72 -37.05
CA PHE A 673 6.48 4.61 -36.90
C PHE A 673 7.15 3.27 -37.18
N GLN A 674 7.86 3.16 -38.31
CA GLN A 674 8.54 1.92 -38.70
C GLN A 674 9.58 1.48 -37.67
N ALA A 675 10.37 2.41 -37.13
CA ALA A 675 11.37 2.09 -36.11
C ALA A 675 10.74 1.57 -34.81
N LEU A 676 9.69 2.24 -34.32
CA LEU A 676 8.98 1.83 -33.11
C LEU A 676 8.23 0.50 -33.30
N TRP A 677 7.51 0.38 -34.42
CA TRP A 677 6.75 -0.81 -34.79
C TRP A 677 7.65 -2.03 -34.93
N GLN A 678 8.80 -1.85 -35.58
CA GLN A 678 9.80 -2.88 -35.73
C GLN A 678 10.25 -3.41 -34.35
N GLY A 679 10.53 -2.55 -33.38
CA GLY A 679 10.86 -2.96 -32.02
C GLY A 679 9.74 -3.74 -31.31
N MET A 680 8.48 -3.34 -31.51
CA MET A 680 7.31 -4.04 -30.95
C MET A 680 7.10 -5.43 -31.57
N THR A 681 7.47 -5.62 -32.82
CA THR A 681 7.34 -6.91 -33.55
C THR A 681 8.56 -7.83 -33.43
N ASP A 682 9.73 -7.31 -33.04
CA ASP A 682 11.01 -8.05 -32.94
C ASP A 682 11.08 -8.95 -31.68
N SER A 683 9.93 -9.33 -31.11
CA SER A 683 9.80 -9.60 -29.68
C SER A 683 10.43 -10.92 -29.22
N TRP A 684 11.03 -10.86 -28.03
CA TRP A 684 11.59 -11.99 -27.27
C TRP A 684 10.52 -12.88 -26.61
N ASP A 685 9.29 -12.37 -26.52
CA ASP A 685 8.07 -13.09 -26.17
C ASP A 685 7.08 -12.96 -27.34
N THR A 686 6.56 -14.07 -27.86
CA THR A 686 5.49 -14.04 -28.85
C THR A 686 4.27 -13.32 -28.29
N TRP A 687 3.67 -12.40 -29.05
CA TRP A 687 2.34 -11.86 -28.74
C TRP A 687 1.35 -13.02 -28.70
N GLU A 688 1.09 -13.61 -27.52
CA GLU A 688 0.16 -14.73 -27.38
C GLU A 688 -1.19 -14.38 -28.03
N SER A 689 -1.59 -15.16 -29.03
CA SER A 689 -2.69 -14.89 -29.96
C SER A 689 -4.10 -15.02 -29.33
N GLY A 690 -4.24 -14.83 -28.02
CA GLY A 690 -5.48 -14.95 -27.25
C GLY A 690 -5.86 -13.71 -26.43
N LEU A 691 -4.97 -12.72 -26.33
CA LEU A 691 -5.26 -11.46 -25.64
C LEU A 691 -5.79 -10.42 -26.62
N VAL A 692 -6.95 -10.68 -27.25
CA VAL A 692 -7.70 -9.58 -27.87
C VAL A 692 -7.96 -8.55 -26.77
N HIS A 693 -7.49 -7.32 -26.97
CA HIS A 693 -7.78 -6.19 -26.07
C HIS A 693 -9.19 -6.32 -25.51
N LEU A 694 -9.31 -6.19 -24.19
CA LEU A 694 -10.60 -5.96 -23.54
C LEU A 694 -11.40 -4.98 -24.40
N ASP A 695 -12.50 -5.46 -24.97
CA ASP A 695 -13.54 -4.59 -25.51
C ASP A 695 -14.05 -3.79 -24.31
N TRP A 696 -13.59 -2.55 -24.19
CA TRP A 696 -13.95 -1.62 -23.13
C TRP A 696 -15.47 -1.45 -23.00
N GLY A 697 -16.23 -1.71 -24.08
CA GLY A 697 -17.69 -1.76 -24.04
C GLY A 697 -18.24 -2.83 -23.08
N SER A 698 -17.43 -3.80 -22.65
CA SER A 698 -17.78 -4.87 -21.72
C SER A 698 -17.40 -4.55 -20.28
N LEU A 699 -16.20 -3.96 -20.07
CA LEU A 699 -15.65 -3.67 -18.74
C LEU A 699 -16.30 -2.44 -18.08
N ASP A 700 -16.65 -1.42 -18.86
CA ASP A 700 -17.31 -0.21 -18.35
C ASP A 700 -18.72 -0.52 -17.78
N ARG A 701 -19.34 -1.61 -18.26
CA ARG A 701 -20.60 -2.18 -17.72
C ARG A 701 -20.43 -2.98 -16.42
N MET A 702 -19.20 -3.17 -15.93
CA MET A 702 -18.89 -3.98 -14.76
C MET A 702 -18.30 -3.19 -13.61
N THR A 703 -17.54 -2.12 -13.88
CA THR A 703 -16.83 -1.36 -12.83
C THR A 703 -17.61 -0.16 -12.29
N SER A 704 -18.60 0.34 -13.01
CA SER A 704 -19.49 1.42 -12.55
C SER A 704 -20.92 0.92 -12.46
N GLY A 705 -21.53 1.02 -11.28
CA GLY A 705 -22.92 0.62 -11.03
C GLY A 705 -23.96 1.42 -11.83
N GLU A 706 -23.54 2.39 -12.63
CA GLU A 706 -24.36 3.14 -13.57
C GLU A 706 -23.56 3.29 -14.87
N GLY A 707 -24.15 2.88 -16.00
CA GLY A 707 -23.47 2.76 -17.29
C GLY A 707 -23.21 4.12 -17.94
N ILE A 708 -21.93 4.38 -18.24
CA ILE A 708 -21.44 5.74 -18.46
C ILE A 708 -20.70 5.97 -19.79
N VAL A 709 -20.26 4.95 -20.53
CA VAL A 709 -19.71 5.18 -21.88
C VAL A 709 -20.30 4.23 -22.93
N SER A 710 -20.79 4.83 -24.03
CA SER A 710 -21.29 4.14 -25.23
C SER A 710 -20.24 3.25 -25.91
N VAL A 711 -20.68 2.09 -26.42
CA VAL A 711 -19.90 1.10 -27.19
C VAL A 711 -19.28 1.70 -28.48
N ASP A 712 -19.82 2.82 -28.96
CA ASP A 712 -19.33 3.54 -30.15
C ASP A 712 -18.40 4.73 -29.81
N SER A 713 -18.00 4.88 -28.55
CA SER A 713 -17.15 5.99 -28.11
C SER A 713 -15.75 5.89 -28.72
N GLN A 714 -15.47 6.80 -29.65
CA GLN A 714 -14.17 6.96 -30.32
C GLN A 714 -13.03 7.41 -29.37
N LEU A 715 -13.35 7.63 -28.08
CA LEU A 715 -12.44 8.06 -27.02
C LEU A 715 -11.61 6.92 -26.41
N LEU A 716 -11.90 5.66 -26.71
CA LEU A 716 -11.26 4.49 -26.11
C LEU A 716 -10.30 3.71 -27.03
N ALA A 717 -10.09 4.19 -28.27
CA ALA A 717 -9.24 3.51 -29.25
C ALA A 717 -7.78 4.00 -29.22
N SER A 718 -6.82 3.10 -29.43
CA SER A 718 -5.43 3.51 -29.65
C SER A 718 -5.33 4.20 -31.02
N PHE A 719 -4.57 5.29 -31.13
CA PHE A 719 -4.42 6.03 -32.39
C PHE A 719 -2.98 6.45 -32.67
N ALA A 720 -2.66 6.56 -33.95
CA ALA A 720 -1.37 7.02 -34.46
C ALA A 720 -1.59 8.18 -35.43
N LEU A 721 -0.97 9.33 -35.16
CA LEU A 721 -0.86 10.43 -36.11
C LEU A 721 0.52 10.33 -36.77
N VAL A 722 0.55 10.19 -38.09
CA VAL A 722 1.79 9.91 -38.82
C VAL A 722 2.01 10.92 -39.95
N SER A 723 3.27 11.31 -40.14
CA SER A 723 3.79 11.88 -41.39
C SER A 723 5.14 11.22 -41.68
N GLN A 724 5.81 11.58 -42.77
CA GLN A 724 7.11 10.99 -43.14
C GLN A 724 8.13 10.98 -41.99
N ASP A 725 8.25 12.10 -41.27
CA ASP A 725 9.29 12.32 -40.24
C ASP A 725 8.70 12.43 -38.81
N TYR A 726 7.38 12.30 -38.64
CA TYR A 726 6.69 12.53 -37.37
C TYR A 726 5.76 11.40 -36.99
N LEU A 727 5.71 11.08 -35.69
CA LEU A 727 4.78 10.13 -35.09
C LEU A 727 4.29 10.67 -33.75
N ASN A 728 2.96 10.65 -33.57
CA ASN A 728 2.33 10.69 -32.27
C ASN A 728 1.49 9.43 -32.09
N LEU A 729 1.91 8.56 -31.19
CA LEU A 729 1.28 7.27 -30.93
C LEU A 729 0.68 7.28 -29.52
N ASN A 730 -0.62 7.01 -29.42
CA ASN A 730 -1.33 6.79 -28.16
C ASN A 730 -1.76 5.32 -28.12
N VAL A 731 -1.14 4.55 -27.23
CA VAL A 731 -1.37 3.12 -27.08
C VAL A 731 -1.96 2.84 -25.71
N LYS A 732 -3.03 2.05 -25.66
CA LYS A 732 -3.67 1.64 -24.41
C LYS A 732 -3.65 0.13 -24.26
N PHE A 733 -2.70 -0.41 -23.49
CA PHE A 733 -2.55 -1.84 -23.19
C PHE A 733 -3.32 -2.23 -21.93
N GLY A 734 -4.62 -2.47 -22.07
CA GLY A 734 -5.46 -2.81 -20.91
C GLY A 734 -5.45 -1.66 -19.89
N PHE A 735 -4.94 -1.89 -18.68
CA PHE A 735 -4.89 -0.88 -17.62
C PHE A 735 -3.70 0.10 -17.72
N HIS A 736 -2.82 -0.05 -18.73
CA HIS A 736 -1.67 0.83 -18.97
C HIS A 736 -1.89 1.73 -20.19
N PHE A 737 -1.45 2.97 -20.09
CA PHE A 737 -1.52 3.99 -21.14
C PHE A 737 -0.11 4.46 -21.49
N THR A 738 0.17 4.60 -22.79
CA THR A 738 1.47 5.07 -23.28
C THR A 738 1.27 6.08 -24.40
N VAL A 739 1.94 7.23 -24.29
CA VAL A 739 2.03 8.23 -25.34
C VAL A 739 3.47 8.32 -25.81
N VAL A 740 3.71 8.18 -27.12
CA VAL A 740 5.02 8.43 -27.75
C VAL A 740 4.86 9.56 -28.75
N ASP A 741 5.60 10.64 -28.56
CA ASP A 741 5.63 11.79 -29.46
C ASP A 741 7.06 12.00 -29.97
N THR A 742 7.26 11.96 -31.28
CA THR A 742 8.60 11.99 -31.87
C THR A 742 8.64 12.68 -33.22
N LEU A 743 9.73 13.42 -33.43
CA LEU A 743 10.13 13.97 -34.72
C LEU A 743 11.52 13.38 -35.06
N CYS A 744 11.59 12.61 -36.14
CA CYS A 744 12.82 12.01 -36.65
C CYS A 744 13.02 12.45 -38.12
N GLY A 745 13.61 13.62 -38.33
CA GLY A 745 13.96 14.17 -39.64
C GLY A 745 15.48 14.26 -39.88
N GLY A 746 15.85 14.85 -41.02
CA GLY A 746 17.26 15.01 -41.42
C GLY A 746 18.05 16.05 -40.60
N VAL A 747 17.38 16.91 -39.83
CA VAL A 747 18.00 17.99 -39.06
C VAL A 747 18.13 17.60 -37.59
N GLN A 748 19.35 17.26 -37.15
CA GLN A 748 19.63 16.81 -35.78
C GLN A 748 19.07 17.72 -34.69
N ARG A 749 19.13 19.05 -34.87
CA ARG A 749 18.68 20.02 -33.85
C ARG A 749 17.17 19.98 -33.59
N GLU A 750 16.40 19.42 -34.51
CA GLU A 750 14.94 19.37 -34.45
C GLU A 750 14.42 18.03 -33.93
N ASN A 751 15.25 16.97 -33.99
CA ASN A 751 14.83 15.63 -33.60
C ASN A 751 14.68 15.47 -32.09
N TYR A 752 13.58 14.84 -31.68
CA TYR A 752 13.29 14.53 -30.29
C TYR A 752 12.41 13.28 -30.17
N ILE A 753 12.49 12.60 -29.03
CA ILE A 753 11.55 11.55 -28.63
C ILE A 753 11.07 11.89 -27.22
N SER A 754 9.76 11.87 -27.02
CA SER A 754 9.10 12.01 -25.73
C SER A 754 8.18 10.82 -25.51
N MET A 755 8.25 10.22 -24.32
CA MET A 755 7.42 9.10 -23.90
C MET A 755 6.78 9.39 -22.55
N ARG A 756 5.49 9.09 -22.43
CA ARG A 756 4.73 9.07 -21.19
C ARG A 756 4.16 7.67 -20.99
N PHE A 757 4.32 7.10 -19.81
CA PHE A 757 3.76 5.80 -19.43
C PHE A 757 3.03 5.93 -18.08
N GLU A 758 1.77 5.49 -18.02
CA GLU A 758 0.92 5.63 -16.83
C GLU A 758 -0.02 4.43 -16.65
N GLY A 759 -0.50 4.23 -15.41
CA GLY A 759 -1.57 3.30 -15.06
C GLY A 759 -1.10 1.92 -14.56
N GLY A 760 -2.08 1.09 -14.18
CA GLY A 760 -1.90 -0.35 -14.03
C GLY A 760 -2.91 -1.10 -13.18
N GLY A 761 -2.93 -2.43 -13.35
CA GLY A 761 -3.87 -3.33 -12.69
C GLY A 761 -3.27 -4.12 -11.52
N GLY A 762 -1.97 -3.99 -11.28
CA GLY A 762 -1.27 -4.63 -10.16
C GLY A 762 -1.31 -3.84 -8.85
N SER A 763 -0.66 -4.36 -7.81
CA SER A 763 -0.55 -3.70 -6.51
C SER A 763 0.18 -2.36 -6.63
N ALA A 764 0.01 -1.46 -5.64
CA ALA A 764 0.74 -0.19 -5.62
C ALA A 764 2.27 -0.39 -5.64
N GLU A 765 2.75 -1.44 -4.97
CA GLU A 765 4.15 -1.84 -4.95
C GLU A 765 4.62 -2.34 -6.32
N GLY A 766 3.88 -3.27 -6.95
CA GLY A 766 4.26 -3.79 -8.27
C GLY A 766 4.23 -2.74 -9.38
N ARG A 767 3.27 -1.80 -9.34
CA ARG A 767 3.24 -0.64 -10.25
C ARG A 767 4.47 0.25 -10.09
N SER A 768 4.89 0.49 -8.85
CA SER A 768 6.10 1.26 -8.55
C SER A 768 7.37 0.56 -9.04
N LEU A 769 7.47 -0.76 -8.86
CA LEU A 769 8.59 -1.56 -9.33
C LEU A 769 8.69 -1.60 -10.86
N ARG A 770 7.56 -1.71 -11.58
CA ARG A 770 7.57 -1.57 -13.05
C ARG A 770 8.03 -0.18 -13.47
N ALA A 771 7.50 0.87 -12.85
CA ALA A 771 7.87 2.22 -13.21
C ALA A 771 9.39 2.46 -12.98
N LEU A 772 9.95 1.86 -11.93
CA LEU A 772 11.40 1.80 -11.70
C LEU A 772 12.15 1.06 -12.82
N PHE A 773 11.68 -0.14 -13.22
CA PHE A 773 12.26 -0.89 -14.35
C PHE A 773 12.29 -0.06 -15.65
N ILE A 774 11.15 0.57 -16.02
CA ILE A 774 11.05 1.40 -17.22
C ILE A 774 12.02 2.59 -17.13
N LYS A 775 12.09 3.23 -15.96
CA LYS A 775 12.99 4.35 -15.71
C LYS A 775 14.45 3.95 -15.95
N GLU A 776 14.91 2.86 -15.33
CA GLU A 776 16.31 2.45 -15.44
C GLU A 776 16.70 2.08 -16.88
N VAL A 777 15.83 1.37 -17.60
CA VAL A 777 16.08 1.04 -19.01
C VAL A 777 16.20 2.31 -19.87
N LEU A 778 15.29 3.28 -19.69
CA LEU A 778 15.30 4.52 -20.47
C LEU A 778 16.49 5.43 -20.12
N GLU A 779 16.89 5.51 -18.85
CA GLU A 779 18.09 6.25 -18.43
C GLU A 779 19.36 5.66 -19.05
N LYS A 780 19.49 4.33 -19.11
CA LYS A 780 20.62 3.65 -19.76
C LYS A 780 20.63 3.84 -21.28
N GLU A 781 19.46 3.96 -21.91
CA GLU A 781 19.33 4.37 -23.31
C GLU A 781 19.53 5.89 -23.52
N GLY A 782 19.86 6.66 -22.47
CA GLY A 782 20.24 8.07 -22.54
C GLY A 782 19.09 9.08 -22.55
N PHE A 783 17.89 8.67 -22.12
CA PHE A 783 16.77 9.58 -21.89
C PHE A 783 16.94 10.31 -20.56
N VAL A 784 16.42 11.54 -20.49
CA VAL A 784 16.17 12.21 -19.21
C VAL A 784 14.81 11.73 -18.72
N VAL A 785 14.78 11.05 -17.59
CA VAL A 785 13.57 10.43 -17.05
C VAL A 785 13.15 11.09 -15.73
N GLN A 786 11.86 11.36 -15.60
CA GLN A 786 11.20 11.79 -14.37
C GLN A 786 10.19 10.72 -13.95
N LEU A 787 10.23 10.34 -12.67
CA LEU A 787 9.34 9.34 -12.08
C LEU A 787 8.42 10.05 -11.09
N GLU A 788 7.11 9.99 -11.32
CA GLU A 788 6.09 10.49 -10.39
C GLU A 788 5.19 9.30 -9.97
N ARG A 789 5.45 8.73 -8.79
CA ARG A 789 4.84 7.47 -8.32
C ARG A 789 5.04 6.30 -9.31
N ASP A 790 3.98 5.89 -9.99
CA ASP A 790 3.93 4.82 -11.00
C ASP A 790 3.93 5.35 -12.45
N SER A 791 4.07 6.66 -12.62
CA SER A 791 4.10 7.34 -13.92
C SER A 791 5.52 7.67 -14.34
N VAL A 792 5.85 7.39 -15.60
CA VAL A 792 7.19 7.58 -16.18
C VAL A 792 7.14 8.58 -17.32
N TYR A 793 7.97 9.61 -17.21
CA TYR A 793 8.16 10.67 -18.21
C TYR A 793 9.58 10.60 -18.73
N ALA A 794 9.77 10.29 -20.01
CA ALA A 794 11.10 10.21 -20.60
C ALA A 794 11.20 11.11 -21.82
N SER A 795 12.27 11.90 -21.91
CA SER A 795 12.52 12.75 -23.07
C SER A 795 13.99 12.76 -23.48
N ILE A 796 14.23 12.90 -24.79
CA ILE A 796 15.55 13.10 -25.36
C ILE A 796 15.42 14.03 -26.57
N ASN A 797 16.40 14.92 -26.77
CA ASN A 797 16.38 15.89 -27.84
C ASN A 797 17.77 16.04 -28.48
N ARG A 798 17.82 16.65 -29.67
CA ARG A 798 19.05 16.96 -30.42
C ARG A 798 19.85 15.73 -30.87
N ILE A 799 19.14 14.68 -31.26
CA ILE A 799 19.71 13.38 -31.67
C ILE A 799 19.75 13.20 -33.19
N THR A 800 20.68 12.39 -33.71
CA THR A 800 20.75 12.13 -35.16
C THR A 800 19.55 11.28 -35.61
N LEU A 801 19.24 11.28 -36.91
CA LEU A 801 18.15 10.43 -37.45
C LEU A 801 18.34 8.95 -37.10
N LYS A 802 19.59 8.47 -37.19
CA LYS A 802 19.93 7.08 -36.87
C LYS A 802 19.74 6.77 -35.38
N ASP A 803 20.19 7.66 -34.50
CA ASP A 803 19.98 7.49 -33.06
C ASP A 803 18.49 7.55 -32.70
N CYS A 804 17.69 8.36 -33.41
CA CYS A 804 16.24 8.43 -33.27
C CYS A 804 15.60 7.06 -33.56
N GLN A 805 16.00 6.42 -34.66
CA GLN A 805 15.54 5.08 -35.04
C GLN A 805 15.98 4.01 -34.05
N ASP A 806 17.27 3.98 -33.67
CA ASP A 806 17.82 2.97 -32.77
C ASP A 806 17.22 3.04 -31.34
N LYS A 807 16.82 4.24 -30.90
CA LYS A 807 16.13 4.46 -29.62
C LYS A 807 14.64 4.11 -29.68
N LEU A 808 13.95 4.46 -30.77
CA LEU A 808 12.55 4.06 -30.97
C LEU A 808 12.40 2.54 -31.09
N ASP A 809 13.35 1.87 -31.73
CA ASP A 809 13.40 0.41 -31.81
C ASP A 809 13.57 -0.24 -30.42
N ALA A 810 14.49 0.27 -29.59
CA ALA A 810 14.64 -0.19 -28.21
C ALA A 810 13.38 0.10 -27.36
N MET A 811 12.77 1.27 -27.55
CA MET A 811 11.51 1.64 -26.89
C MET A 811 10.36 0.70 -27.28
N GLY A 812 10.28 0.29 -28.55
CA GLY A 812 9.29 -0.68 -29.02
C GLY A 812 9.43 -2.03 -28.31
N ARG A 813 10.67 -2.52 -28.12
CA ARG A 813 10.93 -3.73 -27.33
C ARG A 813 10.56 -3.55 -25.85
N LEU A 814 10.87 -2.39 -25.27
CA LEU A 814 10.49 -2.06 -23.88
C LEU A 814 8.96 -2.09 -23.71
N LEU A 815 8.19 -1.55 -24.65
CA LEU A 815 6.72 -1.61 -24.61
C LEU A 815 6.19 -3.05 -24.72
N SER A 816 6.89 -3.94 -25.41
CA SER A 816 6.48 -5.35 -25.52
C SER A 816 6.62 -6.12 -24.20
N VAL A 817 7.70 -5.86 -23.42
CA VAL A 817 8.00 -6.59 -22.18
C VAL A 817 7.35 -6.02 -20.92
N THR A 818 6.86 -4.77 -20.97
CA THR A 818 6.32 -4.06 -19.78
C THR A 818 4.89 -4.44 -19.42
N ARG A 819 4.26 -5.30 -20.22
CA ARG A 819 2.88 -5.77 -20.03
C ARG A 819 2.75 -6.58 -18.75
N LEU A 820 1.81 -6.19 -17.88
CA LEU A 820 1.48 -6.89 -16.62
C LEU A 820 2.63 -7.08 -15.62
N LEU A 821 3.79 -6.44 -15.81
CA LEU A 821 4.91 -6.54 -14.86
C LEU A 821 4.55 -6.06 -13.45
N ASP A 822 3.55 -5.20 -13.33
CA ASP A 822 3.02 -4.76 -12.03
C ASP A 822 2.34 -5.86 -11.22
N MET A 823 2.02 -7.00 -11.84
CA MET A 823 1.46 -8.16 -11.15
C MET A 823 2.51 -9.21 -10.77
N SER A 824 3.71 -9.16 -11.39
CA SER A 824 4.77 -10.16 -11.18
C SER A 824 5.95 -9.64 -10.35
N LEU A 825 6.24 -8.34 -10.40
CA LEU A 825 7.36 -7.76 -9.66
C LEU A 825 7.06 -7.66 -8.17
N THR A 826 7.98 -8.19 -7.35
CA THR A 826 7.86 -8.24 -5.89
C THR A 826 9.01 -7.60 -5.13
N SER A 827 10.19 -7.41 -5.76
CA SER A 827 11.36 -6.80 -5.13
C SER A 827 12.19 -5.95 -6.09
N VAL A 828 13.05 -5.09 -5.54
CA VAL A 828 13.99 -4.27 -6.32
C VAL A 828 15.08 -5.13 -6.96
N ASP A 829 15.54 -6.19 -6.30
CA ASP A 829 16.55 -7.11 -6.87
C ASP A 829 16.06 -7.79 -8.17
N GLN A 830 14.74 -8.06 -8.27
CA GLN A 830 14.15 -8.56 -9.51
C GLN A 830 14.19 -7.52 -10.63
N VAL A 831 13.99 -6.24 -10.30
CA VAL A 831 14.10 -5.14 -11.27
C VAL A 831 15.52 -5.06 -11.81
N ASP A 832 16.54 -5.04 -10.96
CA ASP A 832 17.94 -4.97 -11.36
C ASP A 832 18.32 -6.14 -12.31
N ALA A 833 17.88 -7.36 -11.97
CA ALA A 833 18.11 -8.54 -12.79
C ALA A 833 17.42 -8.44 -14.16
N MET A 834 16.18 -7.94 -14.20
CA MET A 834 15.43 -7.72 -15.44
C MET A 834 16.03 -6.62 -16.31
N VAL A 835 16.54 -5.54 -15.71
CA VAL A 835 17.25 -4.49 -16.45
C VAL A 835 18.49 -5.08 -17.11
N ALA A 836 19.28 -5.88 -16.40
CA ALA A 836 20.46 -6.53 -16.95
C ALA A 836 20.12 -7.52 -18.09
N ASP A 837 19.06 -8.31 -17.94
CA ASP A 837 18.56 -9.22 -18.98
C ASP A 837 18.08 -8.45 -20.23
N PHE A 838 17.33 -7.37 -20.02
CA PHE A 838 16.87 -6.50 -21.12
C PHE A 838 18.05 -5.92 -21.90
N GLU A 839 19.09 -5.42 -21.21
CA GLU A 839 20.28 -4.89 -21.86
C GLU A 839 21.03 -5.95 -22.67
N ALA A 840 21.22 -7.14 -22.11
CA ALA A 840 21.89 -8.24 -22.79
C ALA A 840 21.15 -8.61 -24.10
N LYS A 841 19.83 -8.78 -24.01
CA LYS A 841 18.99 -9.09 -25.16
C LYS A 841 18.94 -7.96 -26.19
N ASN A 842 18.82 -6.70 -25.74
CA ASN A 842 18.77 -5.53 -26.63
C ASN A 842 20.09 -5.36 -27.41
N ASN A 843 21.23 -5.61 -26.75
CA ASN A 843 22.54 -5.58 -27.38
C ASN A 843 22.74 -6.72 -28.39
N ASP A 844 22.26 -7.94 -28.10
CA ASP A 844 22.30 -9.06 -29.04
C ASP A 844 21.42 -8.78 -30.28
N SER A 845 20.20 -8.28 -30.10
CA SER A 845 19.32 -7.89 -31.22
C SER A 845 19.95 -6.79 -32.10
N ARG A 846 20.59 -5.79 -31.48
CA ARG A 846 21.37 -4.76 -32.19
C ARG A 846 22.56 -5.36 -32.96
N ALA A 847 23.27 -6.34 -32.37
CA ALA A 847 24.41 -7.00 -32.99
C ALA A 847 23.99 -7.88 -34.20
N ARG A 848 22.95 -8.70 -34.05
CA ARG A 848 22.38 -9.53 -35.12
C ARG A 848 21.93 -8.69 -36.31
N ARG A 849 21.37 -7.51 -36.09
CA ARG A 849 20.99 -6.58 -37.16
C ARG A 849 22.17 -5.91 -37.84
N LYS A 850 23.21 -5.56 -37.07
CA LYS A 850 24.46 -5.06 -37.65
C LYS A 850 25.09 -6.12 -38.56
N ALA A 851 24.96 -7.40 -38.20
CA ALA A 851 25.36 -8.54 -39.04
C ALA A 851 24.41 -8.79 -40.22
N SER A 852 23.08 -8.72 -40.06
CA SER A 852 22.12 -8.97 -41.15
C SER A 852 22.12 -7.86 -42.22
N ARG A 853 22.34 -6.60 -41.83
CA ARG A 853 22.57 -5.48 -42.77
C ARG A 853 23.92 -5.56 -43.49
N ALA A 854 24.91 -6.23 -42.90
CA ALA A 854 26.17 -6.53 -43.58
C ALA A 854 26.01 -7.73 -44.55
N ALA A 855 25.17 -8.71 -44.21
CA ALA A 855 24.88 -9.88 -45.03
C ALA A 855 23.90 -9.62 -46.19
N SER A 856 22.95 -8.68 -46.05
CA SER A 856 22.01 -8.31 -47.12
C SER A 856 22.65 -7.53 -48.29
N ALA A 857 23.95 -7.30 -48.23
CA ALA A 857 24.78 -6.86 -49.35
C ALA A 857 25.36 -8.03 -50.20
N GLY A 858 25.08 -9.30 -49.87
CA GLY A 858 25.63 -10.46 -50.58
C GLY A 858 24.72 -11.69 -50.65
N GLY A 859 23.92 -11.76 -51.73
CA GLY A 859 23.51 -12.96 -52.51
C GLY A 859 23.03 -14.28 -51.86
N GLY A 860 21.80 -14.68 -52.22
CA GLY A 860 21.53 -15.93 -52.97
C GLY A 860 21.18 -17.26 -52.26
N ILE A 861 19.89 -17.63 -52.31
CA ILE A 861 19.21 -18.95 -52.49
C ILE A 861 19.73 -20.22 -51.75
N GLY A 862 18.81 -20.92 -51.05
CA GLY A 862 18.85 -22.37 -50.83
C GLY A 862 18.17 -22.82 -49.52
N GLY A 863 17.10 -23.62 -49.59
CA GLY A 863 16.21 -23.96 -48.47
C GLY A 863 16.55 -25.23 -47.70
N GLU A 864 15.76 -25.51 -46.66
CA GLU A 864 15.15 -26.81 -46.29
C GLU A 864 14.32 -26.64 -45.00
N SER A 865 13.07 -27.11 -45.01
CA SER A 865 12.10 -27.04 -43.92
C SER A 865 12.06 -28.35 -43.13
N GLY A 866 12.47 -28.32 -41.86
CA GLY A 866 12.17 -29.36 -40.88
C GLY A 866 10.84 -29.05 -40.19
N GLY A 867 9.87 -29.96 -40.30
CA GLY A 867 8.54 -29.80 -39.70
C GLY A 867 8.56 -29.97 -38.18
N GLU A 868 8.01 -29.01 -37.47
CA GLU A 868 7.65 -29.11 -36.06
C GLU A 868 6.34 -29.93 -35.88
N PRO A 869 6.17 -30.64 -34.76
CA PRO A 869 4.99 -31.47 -34.53
C PRO A 869 3.70 -30.62 -34.49
N LEU A 870 2.69 -31.05 -35.25
CA LEU A 870 1.37 -30.43 -35.30
C LEU A 870 0.64 -30.57 -33.96
N ILE A 871 0.53 -29.47 -33.22
CA ILE A 871 -0.27 -29.39 -31.98
C ILE A 871 -1.71 -29.07 -32.38
N TYR A 872 -2.65 -29.96 -32.04
CA TYR A 872 -4.08 -29.74 -32.28
C TYR A 872 -4.56 -28.52 -31.48
N PRO A 873 -5.18 -27.51 -32.12
CA PRO A 873 -5.58 -26.29 -31.44
C PRO A 873 -6.88 -26.48 -30.65
N MET A 874 -6.79 -26.51 -29.32
CA MET A 874 -7.94 -26.50 -28.41
C MET A 874 -7.90 -25.31 -27.45
N THR A 875 -9.07 -24.81 -27.06
CA THR A 875 -9.20 -23.69 -26.11
C THR A 875 -9.80 -24.19 -24.79
N TRP A 876 -9.06 -24.00 -23.69
CA TRP A 876 -9.51 -24.37 -22.35
C TRP A 876 -10.48 -23.34 -21.78
N ILE A 877 -11.66 -23.80 -21.36
CA ILE A 877 -12.74 -23.03 -20.70
C ILE A 877 -12.59 -23.09 -19.18
N THR A 878 -12.21 -24.27 -18.70
CA THR A 878 -11.75 -24.51 -17.32
C THR A 878 -10.47 -25.35 -17.40
N THR A 879 -9.82 -25.61 -16.27
CA THR A 879 -8.67 -26.52 -16.18
C THR A 879 -8.97 -27.95 -16.68
N GLN A 880 -10.26 -28.32 -16.77
CA GLN A 880 -10.73 -29.66 -17.12
C GLN A 880 -11.66 -29.69 -18.36
N LEU A 881 -12.04 -28.53 -18.91
CA LEU A 881 -12.98 -28.45 -20.03
C LEU A 881 -12.37 -27.64 -21.17
N ALA A 882 -12.20 -28.25 -22.34
CA ALA A 882 -11.71 -27.63 -23.56
C ALA A 882 -12.76 -27.67 -24.68
N VAL A 883 -12.60 -26.78 -25.65
CA VAL A 883 -13.37 -26.78 -26.90
C VAL A 883 -12.46 -26.72 -28.12
N GLY A 884 -12.91 -27.31 -29.23
CA GLY A 884 -12.17 -27.37 -30.48
C GLY A 884 -13.05 -27.69 -31.69
N HIS A 885 -12.42 -27.85 -32.85
CA HIS A 885 -13.09 -28.32 -34.08
C HIS A 885 -13.13 -29.85 -34.16
N ALA A 886 -13.93 -30.43 -35.04
CA ALA A 886 -13.91 -31.88 -35.21
C ALA A 886 -12.52 -32.33 -35.70
N PRO A 887 -11.89 -33.35 -35.09
CA PRO A 887 -10.61 -33.88 -35.56
C PRO A 887 -10.79 -34.50 -36.94
N THR A 888 -9.87 -34.18 -37.84
CA THR A 888 -9.91 -34.55 -39.27
C THR A 888 -8.86 -35.59 -39.66
N SER A 889 -7.92 -35.91 -38.76
CA SER A 889 -6.86 -36.91 -38.97
C SER A 889 -6.55 -37.71 -37.69
N TYR A 890 -5.88 -38.86 -37.84
CA TYR A 890 -5.39 -39.64 -36.70
C TYR A 890 -4.25 -38.93 -35.94
N GLU A 891 -3.47 -38.08 -36.61
CA GLU A 891 -2.43 -37.26 -35.98
C GLU A 891 -3.03 -36.22 -35.03
N GLU A 892 -4.18 -35.65 -35.39
CA GLU A 892 -4.93 -34.75 -34.48
C GLU A 892 -5.48 -35.51 -33.26
N LEU A 893 -5.99 -36.73 -33.44
CA LEU A 893 -6.41 -37.57 -32.31
C LEU A 893 -5.25 -37.92 -31.38
N GLU A 894 -4.06 -38.19 -31.93
CA GLU A 894 -2.85 -38.42 -31.15
C GLU A 894 -2.45 -37.15 -30.37
N SER A 895 -2.46 -35.99 -31.02
CA SER A 895 -2.17 -34.70 -30.39
C SER A 895 -3.17 -34.35 -29.28
N ILE A 896 -4.46 -34.61 -29.49
CA ILE A 896 -5.51 -34.43 -28.47
C ILE A 896 -5.23 -35.31 -27.24
N LYS A 897 -4.79 -36.55 -27.46
CA LYS A 897 -4.46 -37.49 -26.38
C LYS A 897 -3.18 -37.08 -25.65
N GLN A 898 -2.16 -36.61 -26.36
CA GLN A 898 -0.91 -36.08 -25.78
C GLN A 898 -1.15 -34.81 -24.96
N GLN A 899 -2.14 -33.98 -25.34
CA GLN A 899 -2.59 -32.83 -24.56
C GLN A 899 -3.42 -33.22 -23.32
N GLY A 900 -3.61 -34.51 -23.09
CA GLY A 900 -4.20 -35.07 -21.89
C GLY A 900 -5.71 -35.03 -21.86
N ILE A 901 -6.40 -35.00 -23.01
CA ILE A 901 -7.85 -35.18 -23.09
C ILE A 901 -8.20 -36.65 -22.94
N ASP A 902 -9.12 -36.95 -22.03
CA ASP A 902 -9.57 -38.32 -21.73
C ASP A 902 -10.94 -38.63 -22.37
N ALA A 903 -11.74 -37.58 -22.58
CA ALA A 903 -13.14 -37.72 -22.97
C ALA A 903 -13.57 -36.66 -23.99
N ILE A 904 -14.49 -37.02 -24.88
CA ILE A 904 -14.95 -36.15 -25.99
C ILE A 904 -16.48 -36.05 -26.00
N VAL A 905 -17.00 -34.82 -26.06
CA VAL A 905 -18.41 -34.57 -26.43
C VAL A 905 -18.46 -34.24 -27.91
N ASN A 906 -19.01 -35.15 -28.70
CA ASN A 906 -19.13 -34.99 -30.14
C ASN A 906 -20.54 -34.50 -30.50
N LEU A 907 -20.63 -33.26 -30.98
CA LEU A 907 -21.88 -32.59 -31.35
C LEU A 907 -22.21 -32.67 -32.85
N CYS A 908 -21.37 -33.33 -33.65
CA CYS A 908 -21.51 -33.36 -35.10
C CYS A 908 -22.65 -34.29 -35.53
N GLY A 909 -23.63 -33.77 -36.26
CA GLY A 909 -24.64 -34.60 -36.94
C GLY A 909 -24.20 -35.06 -38.34
N GLU A 910 -23.21 -34.40 -38.92
CA GLU A 910 -22.78 -34.53 -40.31
C GLU A 910 -21.70 -35.60 -40.50
N TYR A 911 -20.97 -35.93 -39.44
CA TYR A 911 -19.91 -36.94 -39.41
C TYR A 911 -20.39 -38.15 -38.60
N CYS A 912 -21.29 -38.94 -39.18
CA CYS A 912 -21.96 -40.04 -38.49
C CYS A 912 -20.98 -41.09 -37.92
N ASP A 913 -19.80 -41.26 -38.51
CA ASP A 913 -18.85 -42.31 -38.09
C ASP A 913 -17.77 -41.81 -37.11
N LEU A 914 -17.61 -40.49 -36.95
CA LEU A 914 -16.51 -39.90 -36.18
C LEU A 914 -16.51 -40.30 -34.71
N HIS A 915 -17.69 -40.34 -34.08
CA HIS A 915 -17.83 -40.72 -32.68
C HIS A 915 -17.42 -42.18 -32.40
N GLN A 916 -17.49 -43.07 -33.41
CA GLN A 916 -17.02 -44.45 -33.28
C GLN A 916 -15.50 -44.52 -33.42
N ILE A 917 -14.92 -43.75 -34.36
CA ILE A 917 -13.47 -43.63 -34.53
C ILE A 917 -12.80 -43.09 -33.25
N GLU A 918 -13.40 -42.08 -32.62
CA GLU A 918 -12.93 -41.51 -31.35
C GLU A 918 -12.96 -42.54 -30.20
N LYS A 919 -14.01 -43.37 -30.13
CA LYS A 919 -14.10 -44.46 -29.15
C LYS A 919 -13.06 -45.54 -29.38
N ASP A 920 -12.86 -45.94 -30.63
CA ASP A 920 -11.92 -47.00 -30.99
C ASP A 920 -10.47 -46.55 -30.75
N TYR A 921 -10.18 -45.25 -30.84
CA TYR A 921 -8.89 -44.64 -30.45
C TYR A 921 -8.71 -44.53 -28.91
N GLY A 922 -9.73 -44.87 -28.14
CA GLY A 922 -9.69 -44.97 -26.69
C GLY A 922 -10.02 -43.68 -25.94
N PHE A 923 -10.85 -42.80 -26.50
CA PHE A 923 -11.51 -41.72 -25.76
C PHE A 923 -12.86 -42.17 -25.20
N GLU A 924 -13.28 -41.59 -24.08
CA GLU A 924 -14.67 -41.74 -23.62
C GLU A 924 -15.58 -40.74 -24.35
N VAL A 925 -16.44 -41.21 -25.26
CA VAL A 925 -17.18 -40.32 -26.17
C VAL A 925 -18.68 -40.26 -25.86
N ARG A 926 -19.20 -39.05 -25.62
CA ARG A 926 -20.63 -38.75 -25.59
C ARG A 926 -21.07 -38.15 -26.92
N TYR A 927 -21.84 -38.93 -27.68
CA TYR A 927 -22.39 -38.51 -28.97
C TYR A 927 -23.76 -37.84 -28.80
N LEU A 928 -23.88 -36.58 -29.21
CA LEU A 928 -25.12 -35.80 -29.22
C LEU A 928 -25.24 -35.09 -30.58
N PRO A 929 -25.83 -35.73 -31.60
CA PRO A 929 -25.88 -35.14 -32.95
C PRO A 929 -26.80 -33.91 -32.96
N ILE A 930 -26.24 -32.75 -33.32
CA ILE A 930 -26.99 -31.50 -33.53
C ILE A 930 -26.77 -31.06 -34.97
N ALA A 931 -27.85 -30.82 -35.72
CA ALA A 931 -27.76 -30.29 -37.08
C ALA A 931 -27.15 -28.89 -37.10
N ASP A 932 -26.48 -28.52 -38.20
CA ASP A 932 -25.79 -27.22 -38.30
C ASP A 932 -26.76 -26.05 -38.16
N ASP A 933 -26.34 -24.99 -37.46
CA ASP A 933 -27.15 -23.81 -37.09
C ASP A 933 -28.47 -24.08 -36.33
N GLU A 934 -28.77 -25.32 -35.94
CA GLU A 934 -29.92 -25.65 -35.11
C GLU A 934 -29.61 -25.60 -33.60
N ALA A 935 -30.67 -25.56 -32.79
CA ALA A 935 -30.58 -25.62 -31.34
C ALA A 935 -30.93 -27.04 -30.88
N PRO A 936 -30.23 -27.58 -29.87
CA PRO A 936 -30.52 -28.91 -29.38
C PRO A 936 -31.83 -28.99 -28.59
N GLU A 937 -32.37 -30.20 -28.43
CA GLU A 937 -33.53 -30.44 -27.57
C GLU A 937 -33.13 -30.48 -26.08
N MET A 938 -34.04 -30.04 -25.21
CA MET A 938 -33.75 -29.85 -23.77
C MET A 938 -33.34 -31.16 -23.07
N GLU A 939 -34.07 -32.25 -23.29
CA GLU A 939 -33.84 -33.51 -22.57
C GLU A 939 -32.52 -34.21 -22.96
N PRO A 940 -32.16 -34.34 -24.26
CA PRO A 940 -30.86 -34.87 -24.65
C PRO A 940 -29.66 -34.03 -24.16
N VAL A 941 -29.80 -32.70 -24.11
CA VAL A 941 -28.76 -31.81 -23.58
C VAL A 941 -28.57 -32.03 -22.09
N GLU A 942 -29.65 -32.12 -21.32
CA GLU A 942 -29.57 -32.37 -19.87
C GLU A 942 -28.87 -33.68 -19.55
N GLN A 943 -29.13 -34.75 -20.32
CA GLN A 943 -28.43 -36.02 -20.16
C GLN A 943 -26.93 -35.92 -20.50
N ALA A 944 -26.57 -35.16 -21.55
CA ALA A 944 -25.18 -34.95 -21.92
C ALA A 944 -24.43 -34.03 -20.94
N LEU A 945 -25.12 -33.02 -20.37
CA LEU A 945 -24.58 -32.16 -19.32
C LEU A 945 -24.38 -32.91 -18.00
N ALA A 946 -25.28 -33.82 -17.64
CA ALA A 946 -25.10 -34.69 -16.48
C ALA A 946 -23.88 -35.61 -16.64
N TRP A 947 -23.67 -36.16 -17.83
CA TRP A 947 -22.45 -36.92 -18.14
C TRP A 947 -21.18 -36.05 -18.08
N LEU A 948 -21.26 -34.80 -18.54
CA LEU A 948 -20.15 -33.85 -18.47
C LEU A 948 -19.80 -33.47 -17.03
N ASP A 949 -20.79 -33.16 -16.20
CA ASP A 949 -20.62 -32.89 -14.76
C ASP A 949 -19.88 -34.05 -14.09
N GLU A 950 -20.31 -35.28 -14.35
CA GLU A 950 -19.67 -36.47 -13.80
C GLU A 950 -18.23 -36.64 -14.31
N THR A 951 -17.97 -36.40 -15.59
CA THR A 951 -16.62 -36.57 -16.16
C THR A 951 -15.63 -35.55 -15.60
N ILE A 952 -16.07 -34.29 -15.47
CA ILE A 952 -15.30 -33.21 -14.86
C ILE A 952 -15.08 -33.47 -13.36
N TYR A 953 -16.11 -33.92 -12.63
CA TYR A 953 -15.98 -34.30 -11.23
C TYR A 953 -14.92 -35.38 -11.00
N LEU A 954 -14.73 -36.26 -11.98
CA LEU A 954 -13.75 -37.34 -11.94
C LEU A 954 -12.35 -36.89 -12.42
N ASN A 955 -12.10 -35.58 -12.43
CA ASN A 955 -10.86 -34.91 -12.81
C ASN A 955 -10.35 -35.32 -14.21
N ARG A 956 -11.26 -35.69 -15.11
CA ARG A 956 -10.94 -35.99 -16.50
C ARG A 956 -11.06 -34.74 -17.33
N LYS A 957 -10.14 -34.59 -18.28
CA LYS A 957 -10.16 -33.47 -19.20
C LYS A 957 -11.05 -33.79 -20.40
N VAL A 958 -12.02 -32.92 -20.66
CA VAL A 958 -13.05 -33.14 -21.68
C VAL A 958 -12.88 -32.16 -22.83
N LEU A 959 -12.89 -32.66 -24.07
CA LEU A 959 -12.96 -31.84 -25.28
C LEU A 959 -14.38 -31.84 -25.84
N ILE A 960 -14.98 -30.66 -26.02
CA ILE A 960 -16.27 -30.51 -26.68
C ILE A 960 -16.05 -29.95 -28.08
N HIS A 961 -16.50 -30.65 -29.11
CA HIS A 961 -16.39 -30.17 -30.48
C HIS A 961 -17.68 -30.32 -31.29
N CYS A 962 -17.77 -29.45 -32.29
CA CYS A 962 -18.65 -29.60 -33.45
C CYS A 962 -17.76 -29.39 -34.69
N ARG A 963 -18.33 -29.39 -35.90
CA ARG A 963 -17.56 -29.26 -37.14
C ARG A 963 -16.46 -28.19 -37.12
N LEU A 964 -16.80 -26.97 -36.70
CA LEU A 964 -15.84 -25.85 -36.59
C LEU A 964 -15.53 -25.44 -35.15
N GLY A 965 -16.15 -26.09 -34.16
CA GLY A 965 -16.12 -25.63 -32.77
C GLY A 965 -16.91 -24.34 -32.52
N ILE A 966 -17.81 -23.94 -33.42
CA ILE A 966 -18.58 -22.67 -33.39
C ILE A 966 -20.09 -22.98 -33.39
N GLY A 967 -20.92 -22.13 -32.79
CA GLY A 967 -22.39 -22.29 -32.80
C GLY A 967 -22.87 -23.32 -31.78
N ARG A 968 -22.84 -24.59 -32.19
CA ARG A 968 -23.31 -25.75 -31.40
C ARG A 968 -22.51 -25.95 -30.12
N THR A 969 -21.18 -25.94 -30.25
CA THR A 969 -20.26 -26.00 -29.11
C THR A 969 -20.51 -24.87 -28.12
N GLY A 970 -20.69 -23.64 -28.62
CA GLY A 970 -21.00 -22.49 -27.78
C GLY A 970 -22.34 -22.61 -27.06
N THR A 971 -23.35 -23.11 -27.75
CA THR A 971 -24.69 -23.34 -27.17
C THR A 971 -24.66 -24.39 -26.07
N PHE A 972 -23.93 -25.49 -26.28
CA PHE A 972 -23.81 -26.56 -25.30
C PHE A 972 -23.03 -26.12 -24.04
N VAL A 973 -21.87 -25.49 -24.22
CA VAL A 973 -21.05 -24.98 -23.11
C VAL A 973 -21.78 -23.89 -22.32
N ARG A 974 -22.51 -23.01 -23.01
CA ARG A 974 -23.30 -21.97 -22.35
C ARG A 974 -24.42 -22.56 -21.50
N SER A 975 -25.00 -23.68 -21.92
CA SER A 975 -25.97 -24.44 -21.14
C SER A 975 -25.33 -25.09 -19.91
N TYR A 976 -24.11 -25.62 -20.04
CA TYR A 976 -23.31 -26.15 -18.92
C TYR A 976 -23.02 -25.08 -17.85
N LEU A 977 -22.54 -23.90 -18.26
CA LEU A 977 -22.22 -22.82 -17.34
C LEU A 977 -23.47 -22.28 -16.63
N LEU A 978 -24.59 -22.13 -17.35
CA LEU A 978 -25.88 -21.78 -16.74
C LEU A 978 -26.33 -22.84 -15.72
N ARG A 979 -26.13 -24.13 -16.01
CA ARG A 979 -26.43 -25.24 -15.08
C ARG A 979 -25.56 -25.23 -13.83
N ARG A 980 -24.30 -24.81 -13.92
CA ARG A 980 -23.39 -24.62 -12.76
C ARG A 980 -23.70 -23.34 -11.96
N GLY A 981 -24.82 -22.67 -12.24
CA GLY A 981 -25.27 -21.47 -11.52
C GLY A 981 -24.59 -20.18 -11.97
N PHE A 982 -23.75 -20.22 -13.01
CA PHE A 982 -23.20 -18.98 -13.58
C PHE A 982 -24.33 -18.23 -14.25
N GLY A 983 -24.59 -17.00 -13.79
CA GLY A 983 -25.59 -16.14 -14.42
C GLY A 983 -25.26 -15.88 -15.90
N PRO A 984 -26.22 -15.41 -16.72
CA PRO A 984 -26.02 -15.16 -18.14
C PRO A 984 -24.84 -14.24 -18.46
N LYS A 985 -24.57 -13.25 -17.58
CA LYS A 985 -23.48 -12.26 -17.71
C LYS A 985 -22.10 -12.90 -17.49
N LEU A 986 -21.91 -13.60 -16.37
CA LEU A 986 -20.70 -14.37 -16.05
C LEU A 986 -20.40 -15.47 -17.08
N THR A 987 -21.45 -16.09 -17.62
CA THR A 987 -21.30 -17.09 -18.69
C THR A 987 -20.83 -16.45 -20.00
N GLU A 988 -21.30 -15.24 -20.32
CA GLU A 988 -20.84 -14.49 -21.50
C GLU A 988 -19.39 -14.06 -21.37
N GLU A 989 -18.98 -13.58 -20.19
CA GLU A 989 -17.59 -13.22 -19.86
C GLU A 989 -16.62 -14.39 -20.02
N LYS A 990 -16.96 -15.57 -19.47
CA LYS A 990 -16.11 -16.76 -19.58
C LYS A 990 -15.97 -17.25 -21.02
N LEU A 991 -16.99 -17.06 -21.85
CA LEU A 991 -16.97 -17.49 -23.25
C LEU A 991 -16.49 -16.41 -24.21
N GLN A 992 -16.34 -15.15 -23.78
CA GLN A 992 -15.99 -14.00 -24.63
C GLN A 992 -14.65 -14.17 -25.38
N LYS A 993 -13.73 -14.96 -24.83
CA LYS A 993 -12.40 -15.22 -25.40
C LYS A 993 -12.35 -16.45 -26.32
N ILE A 994 -13.47 -17.13 -26.52
CA ILE A 994 -13.52 -18.43 -27.20
C ILE A 994 -14.39 -18.31 -28.45
N ARG A 995 -13.93 -18.88 -29.57
CA ARG A 995 -14.65 -18.81 -30.86
C ARG A 995 -16.03 -19.48 -30.84
N SER A 996 -16.29 -20.31 -29.83
CA SER A 996 -17.51 -21.10 -29.62
C SER A 996 -18.66 -20.24 -29.08
N HIS A 997 -19.32 -19.49 -29.97
CA HIS A 997 -20.54 -18.72 -29.64
C HIS A 997 -21.78 -19.23 -30.37
N PRO A 998 -22.99 -19.10 -29.79
CA PRO A 998 -24.24 -19.36 -30.49
C PRO A 998 -24.37 -18.46 -31.73
N THR A 999 -24.57 -19.05 -32.91
CA THR A 999 -24.62 -18.35 -34.20
C THR A 999 -26.04 -18.09 -34.66
N SER A 1000 -27.02 -18.88 -34.21
CA SER A 1000 -28.40 -18.81 -34.71
C SER A 1000 -29.40 -18.28 -33.69
N PHE A 1001 -30.47 -17.65 -34.19
CA PHE A 1001 -31.58 -17.16 -33.35
C PHE A 1001 -32.21 -18.28 -32.51
N ASN A 1002 -32.30 -19.49 -33.06
CA ASN A 1002 -32.87 -20.65 -32.36
C ASN A 1002 -32.01 -21.05 -31.15
N GLN A 1003 -30.68 -20.99 -31.28
CA GLN A 1003 -29.74 -21.27 -30.18
C GLN A 1003 -29.84 -20.22 -29.07
N TRP A 1004 -29.94 -18.93 -29.43
CA TRP A 1004 -30.18 -17.86 -28.46
C TRP A 1004 -31.52 -18.00 -27.74
N ARG A 1005 -32.57 -18.40 -28.46
CA ARG A 1005 -33.90 -18.68 -27.88
C ARG A 1005 -33.87 -19.87 -26.93
N PHE A 1006 -33.15 -20.93 -27.28
CA PHE A 1006 -32.93 -22.10 -26.42
C PHE A 1006 -32.25 -21.70 -25.10
N LEU A 1007 -31.15 -20.96 -25.16
CA LEU A 1007 -30.42 -20.51 -23.97
C LEU A 1007 -31.25 -19.62 -23.04
N ARG A 1008 -32.10 -18.75 -23.60
CA ARG A 1008 -33.06 -17.96 -22.80
C ARG A 1008 -34.11 -18.83 -22.13
N LYS A 1009 -34.56 -19.91 -22.78
CA LYS A 1009 -35.51 -20.86 -22.20
C LYS A 1009 -34.83 -21.69 -21.10
N TYR A 1010 -33.60 -22.14 -21.35
CA TYR A 1010 -32.79 -22.91 -20.41
C TYR A 1010 -32.46 -22.10 -19.15
N GLY A 1011 -31.97 -20.86 -19.30
CA GLY A 1011 -31.63 -19.99 -18.17
C GLY A 1011 -32.80 -19.52 -17.30
N LYS A 1012 -34.05 -19.66 -17.75
CA LYS A 1012 -35.25 -19.41 -16.92
C LYS A 1012 -35.61 -20.59 -16.01
N LYS A 1013 -35.06 -21.78 -16.26
CA LYS A 1013 -35.37 -23.02 -15.53
C LYS A 1013 -34.53 -23.17 -14.26
N GLU A 1014 -33.31 -22.61 -14.23
CA GLU A 1014 -32.34 -22.84 -13.15
C GLU A 1014 -32.15 -21.60 -12.24
N GLY A 1015 -32.05 -21.86 -10.93
CA GLY A 1015 -31.96 -20.87 -9.85
C GLY A 1015 -30.55 -20.39 -9.49
N ARG A 1016 -30.47 -19.38 -8.60
CA ARG A 1016 -29.24 -18.73 -8.10
C ARG A 1016 -28.31 -19.72 -7.37
N LEU A 1017 -26.99 -19.54 -7.54
CA LEU A 1017 -25.89 -20.30 -6.91
C LEU A 1017 -26.18 -20.70 -5.45
N THR A 1018 -26.38 -22.00 -5.22
CA THR A 1018 -26.07 -22.65 -3.95
C THR A 1018 -24.57 -22.93 -3.88
N VAL A 1019 -24.03 -22.82 -2.67
CA VAL A 1019 -22.60 -22.96 -2.31
C VAL A 1019 -21.84 -23.95 -3.20
N ARG A 1020 -20.66 -23.53 -3.67
CA ARG A 1020 -19.71 -24.34 -4.47
C ARG A 1020 -19.49 -25.68 -3.77
N GLU A 1021 -19.60 -26.79 -4.51
CA GLU A 1021 -19.22 -28.10 -3.99
C GLU A 1021 -17.81 -28.04 -3.40
N PRO A 1022 -17.58 -28.55 -2.19
CA PRO A 1022 -16.25 -28.52 -1.57
C PRO A 1022 -15.26 -29.27 -2.46
N SER A 1023 -14.26 -28.54 -2.98
CA SER A 1023 -13.15 -29.08 -3.77
C SER A 1023 -11.85 -28.83 -3.03
N LEU A 1024 -10.91 -29.79 -3.06
CA LEU A 1024 -9.57 -29.63 -2.45
C LEU A 1024 -8.69 -28.56 -3.14
N GLU A 1025 -9.15 -27.99 -4.26
CA GLU A 1025 -8.44 -26.95 -5.01
C GLU A 1025 -8.78 -25.55 -4.45
N GLY A 1026 -7.81 -24.94 -3.75
CA GLY A 1026 -7.86 -23.56 -3.25
C GLY A 1026 -7.45 -22.50 -4.29
N GLU A 1027 -7.36 -21.23 -3.86
CA GLU A 1027 -6.96 -20.08 -4.72
C GLU A 1027 -5.50 -20.15 -5.22
N HIS A 1028 -4.68 -20.98 -4.57
CA HIS A 1028 -3.29 -21.27 -4.97
C HIS A 1028 -3.13 -22.78 -5.25
N PRO A 1029 -2.79 -23.19 -6.48
CA PRO A 1029 -2.60 -24.60 -6.79
C PRO A 1029 -1.33 -25.13 -6.09
N VAL A 1030 -1.52 -26.10 -5.19
CA VAL A 1030 -0.41 -26.79 -4.52
C VAL A 1030 0.10 -27.90 -5.43
N ASN A 1031 1.41 -27.92 -5.68
CA ASN A 1031 2.03 -29.04 -6.38
C ASN A 1031 2.06 -30.29 -5.48
N LEU A 1032 1.33 -31.33 -5.87
CA LEU A 1032 1.24 -32.60 -5.13
C LEU A 1032 2.42 -33.56 -5.40
N ASP A 1033 3.15 -33.35 -6.49
CA ASP A 1033 4.21 -34.26 -6.94
C ASP A 1033 5.30 -34.50 -5.88
N PRO A 1034 5.77 -33.51 -5.10
CA PRO A 1034 6.76 -33.75 -4.04
C PRO A 1034 6.23 -34.69 -2.95
N PHE A 1035 4.95 -34.53 -2.57
CA PHE A 1035 4.33 -35.35 -1.53
C PHE A 1035 4.07 -36.78 -2.01
N PHE A 1036 3.70 -36.94 -3.28
CA PHE A 1036 3.55 -38.25 -3.91
C PHE A 1036 4.89 -38.96 -4.07
N ALA A 1037 5.95 -38.27 -4.47
CA ALA A 1037 7.28 -38.86 -4.54
C ALA A 1037 7.77 -39.37 -3.17
N GLU A 1038 7.53 -38.62 -2.10
CA GLU A 1038 7.84 -39.06 -0.73
C GLU A 1038 7.02 -40.29 -0.31
N TYR A 1039 5.72 -40.32 -0.62
CA TYR A 1039 4.84 -41.46 -0.34
C TYR A 1039 5.20 -42.70 -1.18
N GLU A 1040 5.56 -42.52 -2.45
CA GLU A 1040 5.99 -43.59 -3.35
C GLU A 1040 7.28 -44.24 -2.85
N ASN A 1041 8.23 -43.48 -2.30
CA ASN A 1041 9.43 -44.03 -1.67
C ASN A 1041 9.08 -44.98 -0.50
N LEU A 1042 8.11 -44.61 0.34
CA LEU A 1042 7.63 -45.48 1.42
C LEU A 1042 6.91 -46.72 0.88
N SER A 1043 6.11 -46.56 -0.17
CA SER A 1043 5.42 -47.66 -0.85
C SER A 1043 6.40 -48.65 -1.50
N GLN A 1044 7.48 -48.16 -2.10
CA GLN A 1044 8.55 -48.97 -2.66
C GLN A 1044 9.34 -49.71 -1.58
N ALA A 1045 9.64 -49.05 -0.46
CA ALA A 1045 10.27 -49.69 0.70
C ALA A 1045 9.40 -50.83 1.27
N ALA A 1046 8.08 -50.62 1.33
CA ALA A 1046 7.12 -51.65 1.74
C ALA A 1046 7.10 -52.84 0.75
N ASP A 1047 7.10 -52.60 -0.56
CA ASP A 1047 7.16 -53.67 -1.57
C ASP A 1047 8.49 -54.44 -1.53
N LEU A 1048 9.62 -53.76 -1.27
CA LEU A 1048 10.92 -54.39 -1.09
C LEU A 1048 10.94 -55.27 0.17
N ALA A 1049 10.40 -54.78 1.28
CA ALA A 1049 10.28 -55.55 2.50
C ALA A 1049 9.37 -56.77 2.31
N PHE A 1050 8.24 -56.62 1.62
CA PHE A 1050 7.35 -57.75 1.28
C PHE A 1050 8.05 -58.79 0.41
N LYS A 1051 8.80 -58.37 -0.63
CA LYS A 1051 9.61 -59.27 -1.46
C LYS A 1051 10.63 -60.07 -0.63
N ALA A 1052 11.27 -59.43 0.35
CA ALA A 1052 12.21 -60.10 1.24
C ALA A 1052 11.51 -61.14 2.13
N SER A 1053 10.33 -60.84 2.68
CA SER A 1053 9.55 -61.78 3.48
C SER A 1053 8.99 -62.95 2.65
N MET A 1054 8.57 -62.71 1.41
CA MET A 1054 8.10 -63.74 0.48
C MET A 1054 9.22 -64.74 0.10
N ALA A 1055 10.49 -64.31 0.11
CA ALA A 1055 11.63 -65.20 -0.09
C ALA A 1055 11.85 -66.16 1.11
N LEU A 1056 11.43 -65.76 2.31
CA LEU A 1056 11.51 -66.55 3.54
C LEU A 1056 10.25 -67.41 3.78
N CYS A 1057 9.10 -66.96 3.28
CA CYS A 1057 7.80 -67.62 3.41
C CYS A 1057 7.11 -67.71 2.03
N PRO A 1058 7.30 -68.82 1.27
CA PRO A 1058 6.76 -68.97 -0.08
C PRO A 1058 5.22 -68.96 -0.14
N ASP A 1059 4.55 -69.29 0.97
CA ASP A 1059 3.09 -69.29 1.09
C ASP A 1059 2.49 -67.89 1.30
N LEU A 1060 3.33 -66.85 1.41
CA LEU A 1060 2.90 -65.45 1.56
C LEU A 1060 2.51 -64.85 0.20
N GLY A 1061 1.22 -64.95 -0.16
CA GLY A 1061 0.71 -64.40 -1.42
C GLY A 1061 0.47 -62.88 -1.39
N ARG A 1062 0.69 -62.18 -2.52
CA ARG A 1062 0.44 -60.73 -2.63
C ARG A 1062 -1.06 -60.42 -2.62
N CYS A 1063 -1.48 -59.53 -1.71
CA CYS A 1063 -2.87 -59.10 -1.66
C CYS A 1063 -3.31 -58.41 -2.96
N GLY A 1064 -4.48 -58.77 -3.48
CA GLY A 1064 -5.09 -58.21 -4.68
C GLY A 1064 -4.60 -58.82 -6.00
N ARG A 1065 -3.73 -59.84 -5.94
CA ARG A 1065 -3.26 -60.61 -7.11
C ARG A 1065 -3.20 -62.12 -6.85
N ASP A 1066 -2.63 -62.52 -5.71
CA ASP A 1066 -2.46 -63.93 -5.33
C ASP A 1066 -3.43 -64.33 -4.20
N THR A 1067 -3.83 -63.38 -3.35
CA THR A 1067 -4.85 -63.55 -2.29
C THR A 1067 -5.78 -62.33 -2.23
N ASP A 1068 -7.02 -62.49 -1.76
CA ASP A 1068 -7.94 -61.38 -1.47
C ASP A 1068 -8.25 -61.23 0.03
N GLN A 1069 -7.45 -61.87 0.90
CA GLN A 1069 -7.68 -61.90 2.34
C GLN A 1069 -7.65 -60.50 2.98
N CYS A 1070 -6.71 -59.63 2.58
CA CYS A 1070 -6.64 -58.26 3.09
C CYS A 1070 -7.85 -57.41 2.69
N CYS A 1071 -8.52 -57.77 1.59
CA CYS A 1071 -9.68 -57.05 1.09
C CYS A 1071 -10.90 -57.20 2.00
N TYR A 1072 -10.86 -58.07 3.02
CA TYR A 1072 -11.96 -58.29 3.96
C TYR A 1072 -11.82 -57.57 5.30
N GLU A 1073 -10.68 -56.92 5.56
CA GLU A 1073 -10.44 -56.17 6.79
C GLU A 1073 -10.60 -54.66 6.58
N PRO A 1074 -11.50 -53.98 7.29
CA PRO A 1074 -11.60 -52.53 7.23
C PRO A 1074 -10.42 -51.88 7.97
N PHE A 1075 -9.84 -50.84 7.38
CA PHE A 1075 -8.81 -50.02 8.00
C PHE A 1075 -8.93 -48.56 7.57
N ASN A 1076 -8.32 -47.68 8.38
CA ASN A 1076 -8.19 -46.26 8.08
C ASN A 1076 -6.82 -45.96 7.47
N ILE A 1077 -6.77 -44.96 6.60
CA ILE A 1077 -5.57 -44.47 5.92
C ILE A 1077 -5.33 -42.99 6.25
N GLN A 1078 -4.07 -42.57 6.18
CA GLN A 1078 -3.67 -41.18 6.44
C GLN A 1078 -4.08 -40.23 5.30
N PHE A 1079 -4.09 -38.92 5.54
CA PHE A 1079 -4.52 -37.92 4.56
C PHE A 1079 -3.74 -37.97 3.24
N VAL A 1080 -2.41 -38.16 3.28
CA VAL A 1080 -1.61 -38.32 2.05
C VAL A 1080 -2.03 -39.56 1.24
N GLU A 1081 -2.30 -40.68 1.91
CA GLU A 1081 -2.75 -41.92 1.26
C GLU A 1081 -4.14 -41.77 0.65
N ALA A 1082 -5.04 -41.04 1.33
CA ALA A 1082 -6.38 -40.74 0.83
C ALA A 1082 -6.33 -39.91 -0.45
N ILE A 1083 -5.52 -38.85 -0.47
CA ILE A 1083 -5.34 -38.00 -1.65
C ILE A 1083 -4.69 -38.79 -2.80
N TYR A 1084 -3.65 -39.57 -2.51
CA TYR A 1084 -2.97 -40.40 -3.50
C TYR A 1084 -3.94 -41.40 -4.17
N LEU A 1085 -4.68 -42.16 -3.36
CA LEU A 1085 -5.62 -43.14 -3.87
C LEU A 1085 -6.75 -42.49 -4.69
N TYR A 1086 -7.31 -41.39 -4.19
CA TYR A 1086 -8.37 -40.65 -4.88
C TYR A 1086 -7.89 -40.07 -6.23
N HIS A 1087 -6.66 -39.52 -6.27
CA HIS A 1087 -6.04 -39.01 -7.49
C HIS A 1087 -5.88 -40.09 -8.57
N HIS A 1088 -5.28 -41.23 -8.21
CA HIS A 1088 -5.06 -42.32 -9.17
C HIS A 1088 -6.36 -43.01 -9.58
N MET A 1089 -7.33 -43.17 -8.67
CA MET A 1089 -8.65 -43.72 -9.01
C MET A 1089 -9.39 -42.88 -10.06
N ASN A 1090 -9.27 -41.56 -9.95
CA ASN A 1090 -9.89 -40.63 -10.89
C ASN A 1090 -9.19 -40.64 -12.25
N ARG A 1091 -7.86 -40.77 -12.29
CA ARG A 1091 -7.10 -40.77 -13.55
C ARG A 1091 -7.07 -42.13 -14.27
N GLU A 1092 -6.88 -43.22 -13.54
CA GLU A 1092 -6.57 -44.53 -14.14
C GLU A 1092 -7.82 -45.40 -14.41
N LEU A 1093 -8.89 -45.29 -13.60
CA LEU A 1093 -10.08 -46.13 -13.80
C LEU A 1093 -11.04 -45.55 -14.84
N SER A 1094 -11.62 -46.41 -15.68
CA SER A 1094 -12.74 -46.04 -16.56
C SER A 1094 -13.98 -45.63 -15.75
N ARG A 1095 -14.84 -44.78 -16.32
CA ARG A 1095 -16.08 -44.34 -15.66
C ARG A 1095 -16.93 -45.51 -15.17
N GLU A 1096 -17.09 -46.55 -15.97
CA GLU A 1096 -17.88 -47.73 -15.61
C GLU A 1096 -17.30 -48.45 -14.38
N LEU A 1097 -15.99 -48.71 -14.36
CA LEU A 1097 -15.33 -49.35 -13.22
C LEU A 1097 -15.35 -48.47 -11.97
N ARG A 1098 -15.19 -47.15 -12.15
CA ARG A 1098 -15.20 -46.18 -11.07
C ARG A 1098 -16.58 -46.04 -10.42
N LEU A 1099 -17.64 -45.93 -11.22
CA LEU A 1099 -19.02 -45.91 -10.71
C LEU A 1099 -19.36 -47.20 -9.97
N ARG A 1100 -18.92 -48.35 -10.49
CA ARG A 1100 -19.08 -49.64 -9.79
C ARG A 1100 -18.34 -49.65 -8.46
N ALA A 1101 -17.12 -49.11 -8.40
CA ALA A 1101 -16.33 -49.02 -7.16
C ALA A 1101 -16.95 -48.05 -6.14
N ILE A 1102 -17.46 -46.90 -6.60
CA ILE A 1102 -18.18 -45.92 -5.77
C ILE A 1102 -19.46 -46.54 -5.20
N GLU A 1103 -20.23 -47.26 -6.01
CA GLU A 1103 -21.46 -47.89 -5.52
C GLU A 1103 -21.16 -49.01 -4.52
N GLN A 1104 -20.13 -49.83 -4.76
CA GLN A 1104 -19.62 -50.80 -3.79
C GLN A 1104 -19.19 -50.11 -2.49
N ALA A 1105 -18.45 -49.00 -2.57
CA ALA A 1105 -18.02 -48.21 -1.42
C ALA A 1105 -19.19 -47.60 -0.64
N ARG A 1106 -20.24 -47.15 -1.34
CA ARG A 1106 -21.45 -46.57 -0.75
C ARG A 1106 -22.27 -47.62 0.00
N ILE A 1107 -22.42 -48.81 -0.59
CA ILE A 1107 -23.05 -49.97 0.06
C ILE A 1107 -22.25 -50.34 1.31
N MET A 1108 -20.93 -50.50 1.18
CA MET A 1108 -20.05 -50.85 2.30
C MET A 1108 -20.06 -49.80 3.42
N GLY A 1109 -20.02 -48.51 3.07
CA GLY A 1109 -20.08 -47.39 4.00
C GLY A 1109 -21.38 -47.34 4.80
N ARG A 1110 -22.54 -47.57 4.17
CA ARG A 1110 -23.84 -47.65 4.87
C ARG A 1110 -23.88 -48.79 5.88
N VAL A 1111 -23.33 -49.95 5.53
CA VAL A 1111 -23.32 -51.11 6.42
C VAL A 1111 -22.33 -50.94 7.56
N LEU A 1112 -21.15 -50.35 7.33
CA LEU A 1112 -20.20 -50.01 8.40
C LEU A 1112 -20.78 -48.97 9.35
N GLN A 1113 -21.48 -47.95 8.83
CA GLN A 1113 -22.14 -46.92 9.64
C GLN A 1113 -23.25 -47.51 10.53
N ALA A 1114 -24.03 -48.47 10.00
CA ALA A 1114 -25.03 -49.22 10.77
C ALA A 1114 -24.43 -50.17 11.82
N ARG A 1115 -23.16 -50.61 11.68
CA ARG A 1115 -22.44 -51.36 12.72
C ARG A 1115 -21.92 -50.47 13.85
N THR A 1116 -21.60 -49.20 13.56
CA THR A 1116 -21.04 -48.24 14.54
C THR A 1116 -22.08 -47.36 15.22
N GLY A 1117 -23.25 -47.14 14.60
CA GLY A 1117 -24.39 -46.42 15.20
C GLY A 1117 -25.60 -47.36 15.29
N GLY A 1118 -26.02 -47.71 16.51
CA GLY A 1118 -27.07 -48.70 16.77
C GLY A 1118 -28.48 -48.27 16.35
N GLU A 1119 -28.73 -48.12 15.05
CA GLU A 1119 -30.06 -47.95 14.47
C GLU A 1119 -30.54 -49.26 13.83
N GLU A 1120 -31.60 -49.85 14.39
CA GLU A 1120 -32.16 -51.16 14.01
C GLU A 1120 -33.02 -51.15 12.72
N ASP A 1121 -33.25 -49.99 12.08
CA ASP A 1121 -34.24 -49.84 10.98
C ASP A 1121 -33.61 -49.54 9.61
N LEU A 1122 -32.69 -50.37 9.13
CA LEU A 1122 -32.28 -50.36 7.71
C LEU A 1122 -32.60 -51.69 7.02
N VAL A 1123 -33.79 -51.74 6.40
CA VAL A 1123 -34.14 -52.77 5.41
C VAL A 1123 -33.33 -52.51 4.14
N VAL A 1124 -32.16 -53.12 4.02
CA VAL A 1124 -31.44 -53.18 2.74
C VAL A 1124 -32.12 -54.24 1.86
N PRO A 1125 -32.59 -53.90 0.64
CA PRO A 1125 -33.17 -54.89 -0.26
C PRO A 1125 -32.11 -55.95 -0.57
N VAL A 1126 -32.43 -57.22 -0.26
CA VAL A 1126 -31.57 -58.40 -0.53
C VAL A 1126 -31.20 -58.52 -2.02
N SER A 1127 -31.94 -57.83 -2.91
CA SER A 1127 -31.65 -57.76 -4.35
C SER A 1127 -30.36 -57.00 -4.70
N THR A 1128 -29.82 -56.14 -3.82
CA THR A 1128 -28.61 -55.36 -4.13
C THR A 1128 -27.30 -56.11 -3.83
N LEU A 1129 -27.38 -57.31 -3.23
CA LEU A 1129 -26.21 -58.11 -2.82
C LEU A 1129 -25.88 -59.28 -3.75
N LEU A 1130 -26.63 -59.50 -4.84
CA LEU A 1130 -26.46 -60.69 -5.70
C LEU A 1130 -26.39 -60.32 -7.19
N ALA A 1131 -25.18 -60.42 -7.74
CA ALA A 1131 -24.95 -60.67 -9.17
C ALA A 1131 -23.76 -61.61 -9.37
N ALA A 1132 -23.92 -62.85 -8.91
CA ALA A 1132 -23.37 -64.06 -9.50
C ALA A 1132 -24.28 -65.24 -9.06
N GLU A 1133 -24.51 -66.18 -9.96
CA GLU A 1133 -25.66 -67.09 -10.05
C GLU A 1133 -25.89 -68.08 -8.88
N GLU A 1134 -27.18 -68.44 -8.72
CA GLU A 1134 -27.79 -69.67 -8.16
C GLU A 1134 -27.19 -70.37 -6.92
N ASN A 1135 -27.59 -69.94 -5.71
CA ASN A 1135 -28.20 -70.75 -4.62
C ASN A 1135 -28.23 -69.92 -3.32
N THR A 1136 -29.41 -69.49 -2.87
CA THR A 1136 -29.57 -68.76 -1.60
C THR A 1136 -29.61 -69.69 -0.38
N PRO A 1137 -28.91 -69.33 0.71
CA PRO A 1137 -29.49 -69.36 2.04
C PRO A 1137 -29.66 -67.94 2.60
N ARG A 1138 -30.79 -67.72 3.29
CA ARG A 1138 -31.08 -66.51 4.08
C ARG A 1138 -30.18 -66.46 5.32
N VAL A 1139 -29.52 -65.34 5.58
CA VAL A 1139 -28.95 -64.98 6.90
C VAL A 1139 -29.00 -63.43 6.98
N ALA A 1140 -29.66 -62.71 7.89
CA ALA A 1140 -29.92 -62.88 9.31
C ALA A 1140 -28.68 -62.79 10.22
N ASP A 1141 -27.71 -61.91 9.90
CA ASP A 1141 -26.82 -61.25 10.88
C ASP A 1141 -25.95 -60.21 10.18
N VAL A 1142 -26.13 -58.91 10.46
CA VAL A 1142 -25.27 -57.84 9.85
C VAL A 1142 -23.84 -57.92 10.40
N SER A 1143 -23.61 -58.66 11.49
CA SER A 1143 -22.31 -58.80 12.17
C SER A 1143 -21.33 -59.78 11.49
N THR A 1144 -21.80 -60.73 10.67
CA THR A 1144 -20.97 -61.80 10.06
C THR A 1144 -20.59 -61.57 8.60
N VAL A 1145 -21.10 -60.50 7.97
CA VAL A 1145 -20.77 -60.15 6.58
C VAL A 1145 -19.30 -59.73 6.48
N ARG A 1146 -18.50 -60.49 5.73
CA ARG A 1146 -17.16 -60.08 5.30
C ARG A 1146 -17.29 -59.15 4.09
N PHE A 1147 -16.78 -57.93 4.20
CA PHE A 1147 -16.91 -56.94 3.13
C PHE A 1147 -15.71 -56.97 2.22
N ARG A 1148 -15.92 -57.11 0.93
CA ARG A 1148 -14.84 -57.01 -0.04
C ARG A 1148 -14.47 -55.54 -0.27
N CYS A 1149 -13.18 -55.26 -0.34
CA CYS A 1149 -12.64 -53.96 -0.71
C CYS A 1149 -13.37 -53.40 -1.95
N PRO A 1150 -13.80 -52.11 -1.95
CA PRO A 1150 -14.50 -51.51 -3.09
C PRO A 1150 -13.70 -51.48 -4.40
N LEU A 1151 -12.38 -51.64 -4.31
CA LEU A 1151 -11.46 -51.69 -5.45
C LEU A 1151 -11.14 -53.13 -5.89
N SER A 1152 -11.82 -54.15 -5.37
CA SER A 1152 -11.56 -55.56 -5.69
C SER A 1152 -12.69 -56.17 -6.51
N PHE A 1153 -12.46 -56.34 -7.81
CA PHE A 1153 -13.38 -57.00 -8.74
C PHE A 1153 -12.85 -58.40 -9.09
N GLU A 1154 -13.70 -59.43 -8.98
CA GLU A 1154 -13.32 -60.84 -9.27
C GLU A 1154 -12.05 -61.36 -8.56
N GLY A 1155 -11.68 -60.78 -7.42
CA GLY A 1155 -10.52 -61.19 -6.62
C GLY A 1155 -9.23 -60.47 -6.98
N LYS A 1156 -9.32 -59.47 -7.86
CA LYS A 1156 -8.20 -58.64 -8.30
C LYS A 1156 -8.45 -57.18 -7.95
N CYS A 1157 -7.41 -56.52 -7.45
CA CYS A 1157 -7.48 -55.09 -7.20
C CYS A 1157 -7.34 -54.32 -8.51
N VAL A 1158 -8.29 -53.43 -8.83
CA VAL A 1158 -8.22 -52.60 -10.06
C VAL A 1158 -7.20 -51.46 -9.97
N LEU A 1159 -6.73 -51.14 -8.76
CA LEU A 1159 -5.64 -50.18 -8.50
C LEU A 1159 -4.51 -50.87 -7.73
N PHE A 1160 -4.06 -52.02 -8.24
CA PHE A 1160 -3.07 -52.85 -7.56
C PHE A 1160 -1.80 -52.07 -7.25
N ASP A 1161 -1.25 -51.31 -8.21
CA ASP A 1161 0.01 -50.60 -8.05
C ASP A 1161 -0.09 -49.39 -7.10
N GLN A 1162 -1.30 -48.88 -6.86
CA GLN A 1162 -1.57 -47.69 -6.05
C GLN A 1162 -2.22 -48.01 -4.69
N ARG A 1163 -2.10 -49.26 -4.24
CA ARG A 1163 -2.65 -49.74 -2.97
C ARG A 1163 -1.96 -49.08 -1.75
N PRO A 1164 -2.70 -48.83 -0.64
CA PRO A 1164 -2.14 -48.30 0.61
C PRO A 1164 -1.03 -49.17 1.20
N ILE A 1165 -0.15 -48.58 2.01
CA ILE A 1165 1.00 -49.30 2.60
C ILE A 1165 0.53 -50.51 3.44
N ARG A 1166 -0.57 -50.37 4.16
CA ARG A 1166 -1.16 -51.46 4.95
C ARG A 1166 -1.59 -52.66 4.10
N CYS A 1167 -2.03 -52.44 2.85
CA CYS A 1167 -2.31 -53.52 1.91
C CYS A 1167 -1.03 -54.20 1.37
N ARG A 1168 0.06 -53.45 1.24
CA ARG A 1168 1.35 -53.96 0.72
C ARG A 1168 2.03 -54.90 1.71
N VAL A 1169 1.87 -54.62 3.00
CA VAL A 1169 2.53 -55.36 4.10
C VAL A 1169 1.61 -56.35 4.81
N PHE A 1170 0.40 -56.56 4.29
CA PHE A 1170 -0.56 -57.48 4.86
C PHE A 1170 -0.01 -58.91 4.93
N GLY A 1171 -0.16 -59.58 6.07
CA GLY A 1171 0.36 -60.93 6.31
C GLY A 1171 1.84 -61.00 6.74
N MET A 1172 2.60 -59.90 6.67
CA MET A 1172 4.02 -59.89 7.08
C MET A 1172 4.24 -60.04 8.59
N ALA A 1173 3.27 -59.63 9.42
CA ALA A 1173 3.39 -59.63 10.88
C ALA A 1173 2.80 -60.88 11.56
N GLU A 1174 1.93 -61.64 10.89
CA GLU A 1174 1.18 -62.75 11.49
C GLU A 1174 1.75 -64.14 11.15
N GLN A 1175 2.69 -64.23 10.21
CA GLN A 1175 3.31 -65.50 9.84
C GLN A 1175 4.70 -65.63 10.48
N THR A 1176 4.75 -66.16 11.70
CA THR A 1176 5.95 -66.87 12.17
C THR A 1176 6.20 -68.03 11.21
N CYS A 1177 7.19 -67.90 10.33
CA CYS A 1177 7.69 -69.01 9.53
C CYS A 1177 8.41 -69.99 10.47
N VAL A 1178 7.65 -70.90 11.09
CA VAL A 1178 8.22 -72.14 11.61
C VAL A 1178 8.48 -73.01 10.39
N THR A 1179 9.71 -72.99 9.88
CA THR A 1179 10.17 -73.99 8.92
C THR A 1179 9.96 -75.37 9.53
N ARG A 1180 8.93 -76.11 9.09
CA ARG A 1180 8.89 -77.57 9.27
C ARG A 1180 9.98 -78.14 8.37
N LEU A 1181 11.18 -78.28 8.92
CA LEU A 1181 12.17 -79.21 8.40
C LEU A 1181 11.53 -80.59 8.34
N SER A 1182 11.33 -81.10 7.13
CA SER A 1182 11.11 -82.52 6.90
C SER A 1182 12.33 -83.28 7.42
N GLU A 1183 12.10 -84.12 8.42
CA GLU A 1183 12.83 -85.33 8.81
C GLU A 1183 14.32 -85.41 8.42
N GLY A 1184 15.19 -85.15 9.40
CA GLY A 1184 16.56 -85.62 9.36
C GLY A 1184 17.49 -84.82 10.25
N THR A 1185 17.85 -85.42 11.39
CA THR A 1185 18.88 -84.98 12.36
C THR A 1185 18.50 -83.80 13.24
N GLY A 1186 18.41 -84.07 14.54
CA GLY A 1186 18.06 -83.11 15.56
C GLY A 1186 19.20 -82.14 15.80
N GLU A 1187 18.94 -80.87 15.50
CA GLU A 1187 19.61 -79.70 16.08
C GLU A 1187 18.53 -78.61 16.20
N SER A 1188 18.58 -77.88 17.31
CA SER A 1188 17.62 -76.84 17.70
C SER A 1188 17.39 -75.82 16.58
N GLY A 1189 16.16 -75.77 16.05
CA GLY A 1189 15.79 -74.77 15.04
C GLY A 1189 15.91 -73.35 15.60
N GLU A 1190 16.80 -72.55 15.02
CA GLU A 1190 16.81 -71.10 15.22
C GLU A 1190 15.53 -70.51 14.63
N GLU A 1191 14.74 -69.82 15.47
CA GLU A 1191 13.66 -68.96 15.00
C GLU A 1191 14.25 -67.81 14.19
N VAL A 1192 14.24 -67.92 12.86
CA VAL A 1192 14.58 -66.79 11.99
C VAL A 1192 13.38 -65.85 11.97
N SER A 1193 13.42 -64.80 12.79
CA SER A 1193 12.42 -63.73 12.76
C SER A 1193 12.41 -63.06 11.39
N ALA A 1194 11.28 -63.11 10.68
CA ALA A 1194 11.09 -62.41 9.42
C ALA A 1194 11.39 -60.90 9.58
N PRO A 1195 11.89 -60.21 8.54
CA PRO A 1195 12.12 -58.77 8.59
C PRO A 1195 10.81 -58.05 8.89
N SER A 1196 10.69 -57.51 10.10
CA SER A 1196 9.52 -56.72 10.51
C SER A 1196 9.58 -55.36 9.84
N PHE A 1197 8.55 -55.00 9.07
CA PHE A 1197 8.41 -53.64 8.57
C PHE A 1197 7.93 -52.73 9.72
N PRO A 1198 8.65 -51.64 10.06
CA PRO A 1198 8.37 -50.86 11.26
C PRO A 1198 7.13 -49.96 11.07
N LEU A 1199 5.94 -50.55 11.15
CA LEU A 1199 4.66 -49.87 10.92
C LEU A 1199 4.47 -48.62 11.79
N ASN A 1200 4.98 -48.63 13.02
CA ASN A 1200 4.91 -47.48 13.93
C ASN A 1200 5.83 -46.32 13.51
N GLN A 1201 6.94 -46.60 12.83
CA GLN A 1201 7.82 -45.56 12.29
C GLN A 1201 7.22 -44.99 11.01
N VAL A 1202 6.75 -45.86 10.11
CA VAL A 1202 6.10 -45.46 8.86
C VAL A 1202 4.81 -44.68 9.12
N GLY A 1203 4.06 -45.02 10.17
CA GLY A 1203 2.90 -44.24 10.60
C GLY A 1203 3.25 -42.79 11.00
N ARG A 1204 4.43 -42.55 11.58
CA ARG A 1204 4.92 -41.19 11.89
C ARG A 1204 5.35 -40.45 10.63
N GLU A 1205 6.04 -41.11 9.72
CA GLU A 1205 6.46 -40.53 8.43
C GLU A 1205 5.23 -40.15 7.58
N LEU A 1206 4.21 -41.00 7.52
CA LEU A 1206 2.93 -40.70 6.85
C LEU A 1206 2.19 -39.52 7.50
N TYR A 1207 2.25 -39.41 8.83
CA TYR A 1207 1.69 -38.26 9.56
C TYR A 1207 2.45 -36.96 9.21
N ASP A 1208 3.78 -37.00 9.14
CA ASP A 1208 4.59 -35.82 8.81
C ASP A 1208 4.39 -35.35 7.36
N ILE A 1209 4.25 -36.28 6.40
CA ILE A 1209 3.89 -35.95 5.02
C ILE A 1209 2.48 -35.33 4.98
N SER A 1210 1.53 -35.94 5.69
CA SER A 1210 0.14 -35.44 5.77
C SER A 1210 0.06 -34.04 6.40
N ARG A 1211 0.85 -33.75 7.44
CA ARG A 1211 0.93 -32.43 8.09
C ARG A 1211 1.51 -31.37 7.15
N ARG A 1212 2.57 -31.68 6.40
CA ARG A 1212 3.15 -30.75 5.42
C ARG A 1212 2.22 -30.53 4.23
N LEU A 1213 1.51 -31.56 3.79
CA LEU A 1213 0.50 -31.44 2.74
C LEU A 1213 -0.67 -30.57 3.19
N PHE A 1214 -1.14 -30.75 4.43
CA PHE A 1214 -2.17 -29.91 5.02
C PHE A 1214 -1.74 -28.44 5.12
N LEU A 1215 -0.50 -28.19 5.56
CA LEU A 1215 0.08 -26.83 5.55
C LEU A 1215 0.12 -26.24 4.15
N GLY A 1216 0.54 -27.02 3.15
CA GLY A 1216 0.56 -26.59 1.76
C GLY A 1216 -0.81 -26.18 1.26
N LEU A 1217 -1.86 -26.93 1.61
CA LEU A 1217 -3.23 -26.68 1.17
C LEU A 1217 -3.93 -25.52 1.92
N ASN A 1218 -3.64 -25.32 3.21
CA ASN A 1218 -4.42 -24.39 4.05
C ASN A 1218 -3.62 -23.23 4.66
N GLY A 1219 -2.29 -23.22 4.56
CA GLY A 1219 -1.44 -22.20 5.20
C GLY A 1219 -1.37 -22.28 6.74
N SER A 1220 -2.01 -23.27 7.36
CA SER A 1220 -2.00 -23.51 8.81
C SER A 1220 -1.47 -24.91 9.16
N PHE A 1221 -0.91 -25.06 10.37
CA PHE A 1221 -0.41 -26.35 10.85
C PHE A 1221 -1.53 -27.20 11.44
N LEU A 1222 -1.48 -28.51 11.18
CA LEU A 1222 -2.34 -29.48 11.85
C LEU A 1222 -1.90 -29.66 13.31
N GLU A 1223 -2.66 -29.11 14.28
CA GLU A 1223 -2.36 -29.11 15.72
C GLU A 1223 -2.54 -30.50 16.38
N GLY A 1224 -1.62 -31.43 16.13
CA GLY A 1224 -1.53 -32.70 16.86
C GLY A 1224 -2.63 -33.75 16.61
N LYS A 1225 -3.71 -33.42 15.90
CA LYS A 1225 -4.75 -34.37 15.47
C LYS A 1225 -4.32 -35.11 14.19
N SER A 1226 -4.53 -36.43 14.09
CA SER A 1226 -4.27 -37.22 12.87
C SER A 1226 -5.53 -37.27 12.00
N LEU A 1227 -5.40 -36.92 10.72
CA LEU A 1227 -6.50 -37.05 9.75
C LEU A 1227 -6.53 -38.47 9.17
N LEU A 1228 -7.46 -39.27 9.67
CA LEU A 1228 -7.64 -40.66 9.29
C LEU A 1228 -8.99 -40.87 8.60
N PHE A 1229 -8.98 -41.50 7.43
CA PHE A 1229 -10.17 -41.74 6.63
C PHE A 1229 -10.37 -43.23 6.37
N SER A 1230 -11.62 -43.69 6.36
CA SER A 1230 -11.92 -45.07 5.97
C SER A 1230 -11.78 -45.23 4.45
N LEU A 1231 -11.27 -46.38 4.00
CA LEU A 1231 -11.16 -46.69 2.58
C LEU A 1231 -12.48 -46.46 1.78
N PRO A 1232 -13.67 -46.88 2.24
CA PRO A 1232 -14.92 -46.58 1.54
C PRO A 1232 -15.25 -45.07 1.49
N HIS A 1233 -14.90 -44.26 2.50
CA HIS A 1233 -15.10 -42.81 2.42
C HIS A 1233 -14.18 -42.18 1.38
N VAL A 1234 -12.96 -42.70 1.22
CA VAL A 1234 -12.02 -42.24 0.19
C VAL A 1234 -12.48 -42.61 -1.20
N VAL A 1235 -12.86 -43.88 -1.42
CA VAL A 1235 -13.36 -44.35 -2.73
C VAL A 1235 -14.67 -43.68 -3.13
N SER A 1236 -15.56 -43.38 -2.17
CA SER A 1236 -16.81 -42.66 -2.45
C SER A 1236 -16.66 -41.13 -2.58
N GLY A 1237 -15.49 -40.58 -2.25
CA GLY A 1237 -15.26 -39.13 -2.22
C GLY A 1237 -15.79 -38.40 -0.98
N ARG A 1238 -16.47 -39.10 -0.06
CA ARG A 1238 -17.02 -38.51 1.18
C ARG A 1238 -15.95 -37.91 2.10
N PHE A 1239 -14.72 -38.40 2.02
CA PHE A 1239 -13.60 -37.90 2.83
C PHE A 1239 -13.30 -36.40 2.63
N ILE A 1240 -13.67 -35.83 1.47
CA ILE A 1240 -13.53 -34.38 1.21
C ILE A 1240 -14.47 -33.59 2.12
N GLN A 1241 -15.70 -34.06 2.31
CA GLN A 1241 -16.64 -33.44 3.25
C GLN A 1241 -16.09 -33.54 4.68
N ASP A 1242 -15.64 -34.73 5.09
CA ASP A 1242 -15.07 -34.96 6.42
C ASP A 1242 -13.86 -34.01 6.68
N TYR A 1243 -13.05 -33.75 5.66
CA TYR A 1243 -11.93 -32.79 5.71
C TYR A 1243 -12.39 -31.33 5.94
N PHE A 1244 -13.41 -30.85 5.22
CA PHE A 1244 -13.92 -29.49 5.41
C PHE A 1244 -14.66 -29.30 6.73
N GLU A 1245 -15.30 -30.35 7.24
CA GLU A 1245 -15.90 -30.34 8.58
C GLU A 1245 -14.82 -30.16 9.67
N VAL A 1246 -13.66 -30.80 9.51
CA VAL A 1246 -12.51 -30.59 10.41
C VAL A 1246 -11.98 -29.15 10.33
N LEU A 1247 -11.82 -28.60 9.13
CA LEU A 1247 -11.39 -27.20 8.95
C LEU A 1247 -12.33 -26.19 9.61
N ALA A 1248 -13.64 -26.34 9.40
CA ALA A 1248 -14.65 -25.47 10.00
C ALA A 1248 -14.71 -25.59 11.53
N GLY A 1249 -14.31 -26.75 12.08
CA GLY A 1249 -14.17 -26.96 13.52
C GLY A 1249 -12.96 -26.22 14.12
N MET A 1250 -11.82 -26.19 13.41
CA MET A 1250 -10.60 -25.49 13.86
C MET A 1250 -10.80 -23.97 13.91
N GLU A 1251 -11.45 -23.36 12.89
CA GLU A 1251 -11.75 -21.92 12.89
C GLU A 1251 -12.70 -21.47 14.02
N ARG A 1252 -13.45 -22.41 14.63
CA ARG A 1252 -14.31 -22.13 15.80
C ARG A 1252 -13.58 -22.26 17.14
N GLU A 1253 -12.47 -23.00 17.20
CA GLU A 1253 -11.63 -23.10 18.40
C GLU A 1253 -10.65 -21.90 18.49
N GLU A 1254 -10.28 -21.29 17.36
CA GLU A 1254 -9.42 -20.09 17.28
C GLU A 1254 -10.16 -18.73 17.43
N ARG A 1255 -11.49 -18.71 17.38
CA ARG A 1255 -12.34 -17.52 17.61
C ARG A 1255 -12.97 -17.53 19.00
#